data_AF-A0AA45U8P5-F1
#
_entry.id   AF-A0AA45U8P5-F1
#
_cell.length_a   1.000
_cell.length_b   1.000
_cell.length_c   1.000
_cell.angle_alpha   90.00
_cell.angle_beta   90.00
_cell.angle_gamma   90.00
#
_symmetry.space_group_name_H-M   'P 1'
#
loop_
_entity.id
_entity.type
_entity.pdbx_description
1 polymer ?
#
loop_
_entity_poly.entity_id
_entity_poly.type
_entity_poly.pdbx_seq_one_letter_code
_entity_poly.pdbx_strand_id
1 'polypeptide(L)'
;MVHERLSSRRDLKPGSQLALWIIAEPPPVLRCERVRLSDDLGAKSGHDALISNEGNAVSKDIAKSCLRFCVNIIQVAFGCVRAQDSSRILQARTRESSSRHSVSSSEASSSRLSMNDYKEVHLRFTRSGAESYRVAADSSSVGSASAPTSPSFPLSRLMELRLQIQASLQKSRSSDAEIDDGIKRLGKELYEAVCPPEQVREVLTLALGSALYSPHAQQQRLRLVLHFDPYDRELIWLAELPWEVLWLPSGSQTCHAALDPRLSIVRALDVRQPAQPRPLAQPERVLLIRAGARRQGGLQLAPEKDSIIDALSDNTHVEFDSMDMPTRKGLRRKLRDFNPQIIHFMGHGNVDERTGAGWVYLRDEKGSPEPLRAHDVAELFRSASPPGLVVLNACQSARGTVSVTGHGSVAGALVSEGVAAVIAMQFAISDLAALAFAEEFYACLAKGESIDYAVTEGRAAIRSKTRDSFEWCTPALYMRGGLAGVLFQPATPSSLARTDDGSGETQVQPAPSTAPQFSPAQSQLPLILIRHEAYKKATEQPGQADDPTFFAGRQPRVVHIDQTPGLEQRSWKNLEAEVKRLAARDGILRRTFEEQDADIGYYGFPFVPLAVLAGRLARNRRVHVFECVSGRFQWDSESDTLTPPLNCDVQKDGKGKAARIRVSVSALANLDDCRQVLPDSDVMMDLHFSLVNPGQNSVRREDQLKAYVRLIRETINKHVTSNQDPERRPESVHIFAAVPVSLAFYLGDILTASWLPECFVYNYGFPSECPRYKWRLSLLAAFKGKRSVRVFK
;
A
#
# COMPACT_ATOMS: atom_id res chain seq x y z
N MET A 1 64.88 17.31 25.47
CA MET A 1 64.96 17.31 26.95
C MET A 1 63.58 16.94 27.44
N VAL A 2 63.27 15.78 28.01
CA VAL A 2 63.95 14.93 29.01
C VAL A 2 63.59 13.48 28.65
N HIS A 3 64.51 12.64 28.18
CA HIS A 3 65.44 11.79 28.95
C HIS A 3 64.75 10.82 29.94
N GLU A 4 64.86 9.53 29.59
CA GLU A 4 65.27 8.42 30.47
C GLU A 4 64.32 7.86 31.55
N ARG A 5 64.51 6.54 31.75
CA ARG A 5 64.12 5.68 32.90
C ARG A 5 62.66 5.21 32.88
N LEU A 6 62.32 3.92 32.84
CA LEU A 6 63.04 2.71 33.23
C LEU A 6 62.59 1.49 32.41
N SER A 7 63.56 0.90 31.75
CA SER A 7 63.69 -0.55 31.64
C SER A 7 63.72 -1.20 33.04
N SER A 8 62.83 -2.17 33.32
CA SER A 8 63.18 -3.45 33.96
C SER A 8 61.93 -4.23 34.39
N ARG A 9 61.71 -5.40 33.77
CA ARG A 9 61.66 -6.72 34.41
C ARG A 9 60.84 -7.70 33.56
N ARG A 10 61.47 -8.86 33.40
CA ARG A 10 60.99 -10.05 32.69
C ARG A 10 60.07 -10.88 33.60
N ASP A 11 59.39 -11.81 32.93
CA ASP A 11 58.94 -13.13 33.40
C ASP A 11 57.62 -13.23 34.19
N LEU A 12 56.57 -13.77 33.56
CA LEU A 12 56.02 -15.13 33.81
C LEU A 12 54.69 -15.37 33.06
N LYS A 13 54.53 -16.59 32.53
CA LYS A 13 53.33 -17.16 31.83
C LYS A 13 52.31 -17.74 32.85
N PRO A 14 51.26 -18.51 32.44
CA PRO A 14 50.02 -18.12 31.75
C PRO A 14 48.75 -18.56 32.53
N GLY A 15 47.60 -17.93 32.25
CA GLY A 15 46.28 -18.56 32.41
C GLY A 15 45.37 -18.05 33.54
N SER A 16 44.13 -17.78 33.12
CA SER A 16 42.86 -17.71 33.86
C SER A 16 42.36 -16.36 34.40
N GLN A 17 41.10 -16.09 33.98
CA GLN A 17 40.04 -15.24 34.53
C GLN A 17 39.88 -13.77 34.06
N LEU A 18 38.98 -13.63 33.07
CA LEU A 18 37.74 -12.83 33.05
C LEU A 18 37.66 -11.46 33.79
N ALA A 19 37.27 -10.46 32.99
CA ALA A 19 36.26 -9.42 33.23
C ALA A 19 36.65 -8.07 33.89
N LEU A 20 36.70 -7.05 33.01
CA LEU A 20 35.87 -5.81 32.99
C LEU A 20 36.29 -4.54 33.80
N TRP A 21 36.23 -3.40 33.07
CA TRP A 21 36.33 -1.94 33.38
C TRP A 21 37.77 -1.37 33.46
N ILE A 22 38.17 -0.36 32.67
CA ILE A 22 37.84 1.08 32.83
C ILE A 22 37.97 1.87 31.49
N ILE A 23 37.21 2.97 31.45
CA ILE A 23 36.97 4.04 30.45
C ILE A 23 38.17 5.01 30.25
N ALA A 24 38.14 5.78 29.14
CA ALA A 24 38.87 7.04 28.80
C ALA A 24 40.20 6.87 28.01
N GLU A 25 40.54 7.56 26.91
CA GLU A 25 40.12 8.82 26.24
C GLU A 25 40.40 8.78 24.71
N PRO A 26 39.75 9.61 23.87
CA PRO A 26 40.13 9.85 22.46
C PRO A 26 41.13 11.02 22.30
N PRO A 27 41.88 11.11 21.18
CA PRO A 27 42.92 12.13 20.98
C PRO A 27 42.34 13.54 20.69
N PRO A 28 43.11 14.62 20.89
CA PRO A 28 42.59 15.98 20.95
C PRO A 28 42.24 16.56 19.58
N VAL A 29 41.08 17.20 19.54
CA VAL A 29 40.54 18.01 18.44
C VAL A 29 41.33 19.31 18.32
N LEU A 30 41.86 19.60 17.12
CA LEU A 30 42.37 20.92 16.75
C LEU A 30 41.20 21.92 16.71
N ARG A 31 41.18 22.86 17.66
CA ARG A 31 40.27 24.02 17.66
C ARG A 31 40.69 24.99 16.55
N CYS A 32 39.77 25.30 15.64
CA CYS A 32 39.85 26.47 14.78
C CYS A 32 39.03 27.59 15.44
N GLU A 33 39.67 28.68 15.85
CA GLU A 33 39.04 29.82 16.50
C GLU A 33 38.13 30.59 15.53
N ARG A 34 36.91 30.90 16.00
CA ARG A 34 35.98 31.83 15.35
C ARG A 34 36.50 33.25 15.51
N VAL A 35 36.91 33.88 14.42
CA VAL A 35 37.01 35.34 14.32
C VAL A 35 35.59 35.92 14.30
N ARG A 36 35.25 36.74 15.29
CA ARG A 36 34.09 37.64 15.24
C ARG A 36 34.47 38.88 14.42
N LEU A 37 33.63 39.25 13.47
CA LEU A 37 33.53 40.63 12.98
C LEU A 37 32.07 41.05 13.12
N SER A 38 31.87 42.13 13.86
CA SER A 38 30.61 42.88 13.93
C SER A 38 30.73 44.16 13.11
N ASP A 39 29.56 44.65 12.73
CA ASP A 39 29.18 46.03 12.39
C ASP A 39 28.79 46.32 10.93
N ASP A 40 27.49 46.61 10.80
CA ASP A 40 26.78 47.55 9.92
C ASP A 40 27.37 47.97 8.56
N LEU A 41 26.55 47.78 7.50
CA LEU A 41 26.00 48.85 6.63
C LEU A 41 25.38 48.28 5.33
N GLY A 42 24.15 48.70 5.03
CA GLY A 42 23.77 49.30 3.74
C GLY A 42 23.72 48.46 2.44
N ALA A 43 22.49 48.29 1.96
CA ALA A 43 22.03 48.01 0.58
C ALA A 43 22.95 48.36 -0.62
N LYS A 44 23.02 47.46 -1.62
CA LYS A 44 22.63 47.61 -3.06
C LYS A 44 23.45 46.73 -4.04
N SER A 45 22.70 46.07 -4.95
CA SER A 45 22.95 45.71 -6.37
C SER A 45 24.36 45.39 -6.95
N GLY A 46 24.43 44.31 -7.74
CA GLY A 46 25.03 44.33 -9.10
C GLY A 46 26.33 43.55 -9.39
N HIS A 47 26.22 42.55 -10.27
CA HIS A 47 27.15 42.00 -11.30
C HIS A 47 28.70 41.92 -11.15
N ASP A 48 29.19 40.71 -11.49
CA ASP A 48 30.38 40.31 -12.28
C ASP A 48 31.86 40.56 -11.84
N ALA A 49 32.54 39.41 -11.63
CA ALA A 49 33.79 38.94 -12.25
C ALA A 49 35.21 39.19 -11.62
N LEU A 50 36.00 38.09 -11.67
CA LEU A 50 37.48 37.92 -11.82
C LEU A 50 38.42 37.69 -10.61
N ILE A 51 38.75 36.40 -10.41
CA ILE A 51 40.07 35.69 -10.27
C ILE A 51 41.28 36.40 -9.61
N SER A 52 41.83 35.77 -8.56
CA SER A 52 43.29 35.56 -8.43
C SER A 52 43.64 34.30 -7.59
N ASN A 53 44.45 33.42 -8.18
CA ASN A 53 45.03 32.18 -7.66
C ASN A 53 46.32 32.47 -6.89
N GLU A 54 46.40 32.17 -5.59
CA GLU A 54 47.62 31.69 -4.90
C GLU A 54 47.21 30.90 -3.65
N GLY A 55 47.55 29.60 -3.58
CA GLY A 55 47.20 28.75 -2.42
C GLY A 55 47.24 27.24 -2.65
N ASN A 56 47.44 26.79 -3.89
CA ASN A 56 47.22 25.39 -4.26
C ASN A 56 48.47 24.49 -4.32
N ALA A 57 49.62 24.95 -3.83
CA ALA A 57 50.88 24.19 -3.89
C ALA A 57 51.15 23.33 -2.64
N VAL A 58 50.78 23.79 -1.43
CA VAL A 58 51.13 23.10 -0.17
C VAL A 58 50.19 21.93 0.16
N SER A 59 48.97 21.90 -0.40
CA SER A 59 47.98 20.84 -0.15
C SER A 59 48.26 19.53 -0.93
N LYS A 60 48.90 19.62 -2.10
CA LYS A 60 49.13 18.44 -2.97
C LYS A 60 50.23 17.51 -2.48
N ASP A 61 51.21 18.00 -1.73
CA ASP A 61 52.32 17.17 -1.24
C ASP A 61 51.94 16.37 0.01
N ILE A 62 51.05 16.91 0.86
CA ILE A 62 50.50 16.18 2.01
C ILE A 62 49.58 15.05 1.54
N ALA A 63 48.74 15.29 0.53
CA ALA A 63 47.86 14.27 -0.05
C ALA A 63 48.63 13.11 -0.71
N LYS A 64 49.78 13.38 -1.35
CA LYS A 64 50.64 12.34 -1.95
C LYS A 64 51.35 11.46 -0.91
N SER A 65 51.76 12.03 0.23
CA SER A 65 52.37 11.26 1.32
C SER A 65 51.36 10.34 2.02
N CYS A 66 50.12 10.80 2.25
CA CYS A 66 49.06 9.96 2.82
C CYS A 66 48.67 8.79 1.89
N LEU A 67 48.61 9.02 0.57
CA LEU A 67 48.29 7.97 -0.40
C LEU A 67 49.38 6.88 -0.46
N ARG A 68 50.66 7.26 -0.35
CA ARG A 68 51.79 6.30 -0.29
C ARG A 68 51.79 5.45 0.97
N PHE A 69 51.37 6.01 2.11
CA PHE A 69 51.28 5.27 3.37
C PHE A 69 50.14 4.24 3.35
N CYS A 70 48.98 4.59 2.77
CA CYS A 70 47.85 3.66 2.64
C CYS A 70 48.12 2.49 1.67
N VAL A 71 48.84 2.72 0.57
CA VAL A 71 49.18 1.65 -0.39
C VAL A 71 50.17 0.63 0.21
N ASN A 72 51.12 1.07 1.04
CA ASN A 72 52.06 0.16 1.71
C ASN A 72 51.38 -0.72 2.78
N ILE A 73 50.35 -0.23 3.48
CA ILE A 73 49.59 -1.03 4.45
C ILE A 73 48.76 -2.12 3.75
N ILE A 74 48.20 -1.82 2.57
CA ILE A 74 47.41 -2.78 1.78
C ILE A 74 48.30 -3.88 1.18
N GLN A 75 49.53 -3.57 0.76
CA GLN A 75 50.47 -4.59 0.25
C GLN A 75 51.00 -5.53 1.34
N VAL A 76 51.18 -5.07 2.59
CA VAL A 76 51.56 -5.93 3.71
C VAL A 76 50.40 -6.82 4.18
N ALA A 77 49.16 -6.34 4.09
CA ALA A 77 47.96 -7.13 4.43
C ALA A 77 47.66 -8.24 3.41
N PHE A 78 47.95 -8.05 2.12
CA PHE A 78 47.76 -9.08 1.08
C PHE A 78 48.92 -10.09 0.96
N GLY A 79 50.09 -9.79 1.51
CA GLY A 79 51.25 -10.70 1.54
C GLY A 79 51.14 -11.84 2.56
N CYS A 80 50.34 -11.70 3.61
CA CYS A 80 50.22 -12.69 4.69
C CYS A 80 49.09 -13.73 4.52
N VAL A 81 48.26 -13.64 3.48
CA VAL A 81 47.13 -14.57 3.23
C VAL A 81 47.45 -15.62 2.15
N ARG A 82 48.67 -15.66 1.62
CA ARG A 82 49.10 -16.64 0.58
C ARG A 82 50.14 -17.67 1.03
N ALA A 83 50.26 -17.92 2.34
CA ALA A 83 51.20 -18.92 2.86
C ALA A 83 50.63 -19.69 4.06
N GLN A 84 49.45 -20.29 3.93
CA GLN A 84 48.94 -21.35 4.82
C GLN A 84 47.64 -21.91 4.23
N ASP A 85 47.75 -22.85 3.28
CA ASP A 85 46.84 -23.99 3.04
C ASP A 85 47.03 -24.53 1.62
N SER A 86 48.12 -25.27 1.45
CA SER A 86 48.33 -26.11 0.28
C SER A 86 49.14 -27.33 0.68
N SER A 87 48.52 -28.24 1.44
CA SER A 87 48.91 -29.66 1.53
C SER A 87 47.96 -30.43 2.47
N ARG A 88 46.74 -30.77 2.02
CA ARG A 88 45.92 -31.85 2.66
C ARG A 88 44.62 -32.23 1.95
N ILE A 89 44.53 -32.20 0.61
CA ILE A 89 43.41 -32.83 -0.12
C ILE A 89 43.94 -33.48 -1.40
N LEU A 90 44.70 -34.57 -1.25
CA LEU A 90 45.07 -35.47 -2.35
C LEU A 90 45.57 -36.78 -1.74
N GLN A 91 44.64 -37.60 -1.23
CA GLN A 91 44.77 -39.05 -0.99
C GLN A 91 43.57 -39.54 -0.15
N ALA A 92 42.42 -39.74 -0.79
CA ALA A 92 41.32 -40.54 -0.22
C ALA A 92 40.31 -40.95 -1.32
N ARG A 93 40.80 -41.55 -2.43
CA ARG A 93 39.94 -42.26 -3.39
C ARG A 93 40.71 -43.40 -4.04
N THR A 94 40.96 -44.46 -3.27
CA THR A 94 41.26 -45.81 -3.76
C THR A 94 41.07 -46.79 -2.62
N ARG A 95 40.35 -47.90 -2.87
CA ARG A 95 39.87 -48.95 -1.93
C ARG A 95 38.55 -48.49 -1.26
N GLU A 96 37.43 -49.19 -1.37
CA GLU A 96 37.21 -50.63 -1.40
C GLU A 96 36.03 -51.01 -2.32
N SER A 97 36.24 -52.05 -3.10
CA SER A 97 35.19 -52.90 -3.64
C SER A 97 35.10 -54.15 -2.76
N SER A 98 33.88 -54.66 -2.59
CA SER A 98 33.47 -56.04 -2.21
C SER A 98 32.93 -56.27 -0.79
N SER A 99 31.62 -56.12 -0.62
CA SER A 99 30.77 -57.18 -0.05
C SER A 99 29.33 -57.03 -0.58
N ARG A 100 28.81 -58.13 -1.15
CA ARG A 100 27.46 -58.24 -1.71
C ARG A 100 26.49 -58.60 -0.60
N HIS A 101 25.46 -57.80 -0.36
CA HIS A 101 24.18 -58.30 0.17
C HIS A 101 23.01 -57.62 -0.55
N SER A 102 22.08 -58.46 -0.97
CA SER A 102 20.92 -58.24 -1.82
C SER A 102 19.81 -57.49 -1.09
N VAL A 103 19.36 -56.35 -1.63
CA VAL A 103 18.01 -55.81 -1.40
C VAL A 103 17.50 -55.16 -2.69
N SER A 104 16.22 -55.37 -2.95
CA SER A 104 15.43 -55.09 -4.15
C SER A 104 15.62 -53.72 -4.79
N SER A 105 15.73 -53.74 -6.11
CA SER A 105 15.63 -52.60 -7.02
C SER A 105 14.21 -52.01 -7.04
N SER A 106 14.01 -50.89 -6.37
CA SER A 106 13.08 -49.86 -6.83
C SER A 106 13.93 -48.71 -7.35
N GLU A 107 13.85 -48.45 -8.65
CA GLU A 107 14.50 -47.32 -9.29
C GLU A 107 14.07 -46.02 -8.60
N ALA A 108 14.92 -45.53 -7.70
CA ALA A 108 14.86 -44.16 -7.26
C ALA A 108 15.27 -43.31 -8.47
N SER A 109 14.28 -42.78 -9.18
CA SER A 109 14.48 -41.61 -10.03
C SER A 109 15.17 -40.56 -9.15
N SER A 110 16.48 -40.36 -9.35
CA SER A 110 17.16 -39.21 -8.76
C SER A 110 16.59 -37.98 -9.45
N SER A 111 15.52 -37.45 -8.87
CA SER A 111 15.05 -36.10 -9.14
C SER A 111 16.27 -35.21 -8.97
N ARG A 112 16.73 -34.58 -10.06
CA ARG A 112 17.63 -33.43 -9.94
C ARG A 112 16.93 -32.48 -8.97
N LEU A 113 17.50 -32.32 -7.77
CA LEU A 113 17.06 -31.33 -6.81
C LEU A 113 17.01 -30.00 -7.56
N SER A 114 15.82 -29.44 -7.68
CA SER A 114 15.63 -28.18 -8.39
C SER A 114 16.37 -27.10 -7.59
N MET A 115 17.10 -26.20 -8.25
CA MET A 115 17.80 -25.07 -7.61
C MET A 115 16.85 -24.06 -6.90
N ASN A 116 15.55 -24.39 -6.78
CA ASN A 116 14.46 -23.53 -6.27
C ASN A 116 13.74 -24.09 -5.03
N ASP A 117 14.35 -24.96 -4.22
CA ASP A 117 13.71 -25.49 -3.01
C ASP A 117 13.66 -24.42 -1.89
N TYR A 118 12.53 -23.70 -1.83
CA TYR A 118 12.21 -22.78 -0.76
C TYR A 118 11.49 -23.48 0.40
N LYS A 119 11.92 -23.20 1.63
CA LYS A 119 11.05 -23.32 2.81
C LYS A 119 10.20 -22.09 2.92
N GLU A 120 8.96 -22.24 3.36
CA GLU A 120 8.03 -21.11 3.49
C GLU A 120 7.64 -20.91 4.95
N VAL A 121 7.57 -19.65 5.36
CA VAL A 121 6.98 -19.21 6.62
C VAL A 121 5.91 -18.18 6.29
N HIS A 122 4.67 -18.52 6.57
CA HIS A 122 3.50 -17.67 6.35
C HIS A 122 3.17 -16.92 7.63
N LEU A 123 3.20 -15.60 7.60
CA LEU A 123 2.69 -14.75 8.67
C LEU A 123 1.32 -14.19 8.27
N ARG A 124 0.33 -14.37 9.14
CA ARG A 124 -1.03 -13.84 8.99
C ARG A 124 -1.37 -12.93 10.15
N PHE A 125 -1.95 -11.78 9.83
CA PHE A 125 -2.36 -10.77 10.80
C PHE A 125 -3.88 -10.75 10.87
N THR A 126 -4.45 -10.88 12.06
CA THR A 126 -5.90 -10.81 12.29
C THR A 126 -6.21 -9.88 13.44
N ARG A 127 -7.37 -9.24 13.42
CA ARG A 127 -7.77 -8.35 14.53
C ARG A 127 -8.04 -9.18 15.78
N SER A 128 -7.54 -8.71 16.92
CA SER A 128 -7.83 -9.30 18.24
C SER A 128 -8.54 -8.32 19.18
N GLY A 129 -8.70 -7.05 18.81
CA GLY A 129 -9.35 -6.00 19.61
C GLY A 129 -9.29 -4.63 18.94
N ALA A 130 -9.70 -3.57 19.67
CA ALA A 130 -9.76 -2.21 19.10
C ALA A 130 -8.38 -1.65 18.71
N GLU A 131 -7.35 -1.95 19.49
CA GLU A 131 -5.95 -1.52 19.26
C GLU A 131 -4.97 -2.70 19.24
N SER A 132 -5.47 -3.93 19.07
CA SER A 132 -4.67 -5.15 19.11
C SER A 132 -4.91 -6.05 17.91
N TYR A 133 -3.86 -6.78 17.55
CA TYR A 133 -3.87 -7.78 16.48
C TYR A 133 -3.31 -9.11 17.02
N ARG A 134 -3.47 -10.15 16.23
CA ARG A 134 -2.92 -11.48 16.46
C ARG A 134 -2.06 -11.82 15.26
N VAL A 135 -0.91 -12.43 15.54
CA VAL A 135 -0.02 -12.96 14.51
C VAL A 135 -0.06 -14.47 14.57
N ALA A 136 -0.33 -15.09 13.42
CA ALA A 136 -0.16 -16.53 13.23
C ALA A 136 1.02 -16.76 12.30
N ALA A 137 1.91 -17.68 12.68
CA ALA A 137 3.00 -18.17 11.86
C ALA A 137 2.76 -19.62 11.50
N ASP A 138 2.96 -19.97 10.22
CA ASP A 138 2.88 -21.33 9.74
C ASP A 138 4.09 -21.64 8.87
N SER A 139 4.85 -22.67 9.23
CA SER A 139 6.07 -23.06 8.53
C SER A 139 5.96 -24.47 7.98
N SER A 140 6.30 -24.62 6.69
CA SER A 140 6.33 -25.94 6.03
C SER A 140 7.34 -26.92 6.65
N SER A 141 8.31 -26.43 7.43
CA SER A 141 9.36 -27.26 8.05
C SER A 141 9.30 -27.37 9.57
N VAL A 142 8.57 -26.49 10.26
CA VAL A 142 8.56 -26.41 11.74
C VAL A 142 7.17 -26.66 12.32
N GLY A 143 6.10 -26.36 11.57
CA GLY A 143 4.71 -26.38 12.05
C GLY A 143 4.15 -24.98 12.25
N SER A 144 2.98 -24.90 12.91
CA SER A 144 2.22 -23.66 13.04
C SER A 144 2.10 -23.20 14.49
N ALA A 145 2.10 -21.89 14.71
CA ALA A 145 1.88 -21.23 15.98
C ALA A 145 1.02 -19.97 15.80
N SER A 146 0.25 -19.59 16.82
CA SER A 146 -0.52 -18.35 16.80
C SER A 146 -0.50 -17.73 18.20
N ALA A 147 -0.15 -16.45 18.27
CA ALA A 147 -0.16 -15.70 19.52
C ALA A 147 -0.91 -14.37 19.32
N PRO A 148 -1.82 -13.98 20.25
CA PRO A 148 -2.21 -12.57 20.31
C PRO A 148 -0.95 -11.74 20.61
N THR A 149 -0.81 -10.55 20.02
CA THR A 149 0.20 -9.64 20.52
C THR A 149 -0.29 -9.14 21.88
N SER A 150 0.27 -9.72 22.96
CA SER A 150 0.09 -9.33 24.36
C SER A 150 0.21 -7.80 24.54
N PRO A 151 -0.35 -7.20 25.62
CA PRO A 151 -0.70 -5.77 25.72
C PRO A 151 0.46 -4.74 25.68
N SER A 152 1.62 -5.07 25.13
CA SER A 152 2.77 -4.18 24.99
C SER A 152 2.86 -3.44 23.65
N PHE A 153 2.35 -3.99 22.54
CA PHE A 153 2.54 -3.38 21.22
C PHE A 153 1.23 -2.95 20.54
N PRO A 154 0.74 -1.72 20.78
CA PRO A 154 -0.52 -1.24 20.22
C PRO A 154 -0.40 -0.94 18.71
N LEU A 155 -1.52 -1.07 17.97
CA LEU A 155 -1.59 -0.71 16.54
C LEU A 155 -1.13 0.74 16.27
N SER A 156 -1.38 1.66 17.20
CA SER A 156 -0.90 3.05 17.14
C SER A 156 0.63 3.13 17.11
N ARG A 157 1.33 2.31 17.91
CA ARG A 157 2.80 2.25 17.91
C ARG A 157 3.36 1.70 16.61
N LEU A 158 2.70 0.72 15.98
CA LEU A 158 3.11 0.24 14.64
C LEU A 158 2.98 1.35 13.60
N MET A 159 1.93 2.19 13.71
CA MET A 159 1.73 3.35 12.85
C MET A 159 2.81 4.42 13.09
N GLU A 160 3.19 4.66 14.34
CA GLU A 160 4.31 5.56 14.68
C GLU A 160 5.64 5.04 14.13
N LEU A 161 5.94 3.75 14.32
CA LEU A 161 7.14 3.12 13.78
C LEU A 161 7.22 3.28 12.26
N ARG A 162 6.11 3.05 11.56
CA ARG A 162 6.01 3.31 10.13
C ARG A 162 6.48 4.73 9.80
N LEU A 163 5.90 5.74 10.45
CA LEU A 163 6.23 7.15 10.19
C LEU A 163 7.70 7.46 10.53
N GLN A 164 8.23 6.90 11.62
CA GLN A 164 9.62 7.06 12.03
C GLN A 164 10.59 6.47 11.01
N ILE A 165 10.34 5.25 10.53
CA ILE A 165 11.16 4.61 9.49
C ILE A 165 11.10 5.43 8.21
N GLN A 166 9.91 5.86 7.78
CA GLN A 166 9.73 6.68 6.59
C GLN A 166 10.51 8.01 6.68
N ALA A 167 10.44 8.69 7.82
CA ALA A 167 11.17 9.93 8.05
C ALA A 167 12.69 9.73 8.01
N SER A 168 13.19 8.65 8.61
CA SER A 168 14.62 8.30 8.59
C SER A 168 15.11 7.97 7.18
N LEU A 169 14.33 7.20 6.40
CA LEU A 169 14.65 6.88 5.01
C LEU A 169 14.69 8.13 4.12
N GLN A 170 13.79 9.10 4.33
CA GLN A 170 13.79 10.37 3.61
C GLN A 170 15.01 11.25 3.93
N LYS A 171 15.49 11.21 5.18
CA LYS A 171 16.69 11.95 5.61
C LYS A 171 17.99 11.34 5.10
N SER A 172 17.99 10.04 4.79
CA SER A 172 19.19 9.27 4.42
C SER A 172 19.76 9.55 3.01
N ARG A 173 19.73 10.78 2.53
CA ARG A 173 20.48 11.18 1.34
C ARG A 173 21.90 11.66 1.66
N SER A 174 22.33 11.52 2.91
CA SER A 174 23.65 11.84 3.43
C SER A 174 24.20 10.63 4.18
N SER A 175 25.46 10.27 3.92
CA SER A 175 26.23 9.15 4.49
C SER A 175 26.44 9.27 6.02
N ASP A 176 25.35 9.22 6.79
CA ASP A 176 25.35 9.45 8.23
C ASP A 176 25.14 8.12 8.98
N ALA A 177 26.18 7.67 9.68
CA ALA A 177 26.15 6.44 10.46
C ALA A 177 25.05 6.44 11.55
N GLU A 178 24.66 7.61 12.05
CA GLU A 178 23.58 7.72 13.05
C GLU A 178 22.20 7.32 12.46
N ILE A 179 22.00 7.56 11.16
CA ILE A 179 20.76 7.20 10.45
C ILE A 179 20.68 5.67 10.27
N ASP A 180 21.81 5.00 9.97
CA ASP A 180 21.89 3.54 9.83
C ASP A 180 21.55 2.83 11.14
N ASP A 181 22.15 3.27 12.25
CA ASP A 181 21.82 2.77 13.59
C ASP A 181 20.35 3.08 13.98
N GLY A 182 19.80 4.20 13.50
CA GLY A 182 18.38 4.53 13.62
C GLY A 182 17.47 3.53 12.92
N ILE A 183 17.69 3.28 11.63
CA ILE A 183 16.91 2.33 10.82
C ILE A 183 17.03 0.91 11.37
N LYS A 184 18.24 0.49 11.75
CA LYS A 184 18.48 -0.81 12.40
C LYS A 184 17.68 -0.97 13.70
N ARG A 185 17.66 0.05 14.58
CA ARG A 185 16.86 0.01 15.82
C ARG A 185 15.37 -0.12 15.52
N LEU A 186 14.85 0.71 14.60
CA LEU A 186 13.44 0.65 14.20
C LEU A 186 13.07 -0.69 13.56
N GLY A 187 13.97 -1.28 12.76
CA GLY A 187 13.80 -2.61 12.18
C GLY A 187 13.74 -3.74 13.22
N LYS A 188 14.49 -3.60 14.33
CA LYS A 188 14.40 -4.51 15.48
C LYS A 188 13.08 -4.35 16.23
N GLU A 189 12.65 -3.11 16.49
CA GLU A 189 11.35 -2.84 17.13
C GLU A 189 10.19 -3.39 16.28
N LEU A 190 10.26 -3.24 14.94
CA LEU A 190 9.28 -3.83 14.03
C LEU A 190 9.28 -5.36 14.12
N TYR A 191 10.45 -5.99 14.16
CA TYR A 191 10.57 -7.44 14.35
C TYR A 191 9.94 -7.89 15.69
N GLU A 192 10.22 -7.19 16.79
CA GLU A 192 9.67 -7.51 18.10
C GLU A 192 8.15 -7.38 18.15
N ALA A 193 7.59 -6.38 17.46
CA ALA A 193 6.16 -6.16 17.37
C ALA A 193 5.45 -7.32 16.67
N VAL A 194 5.97 -7.74 15.52
CA VAL A 194 5.32 -8.72 14.63
C VAL A 194 5.68 -10.16 14.97
N CYS A 195 6.77 -10.38 15.69
CA CYS A 195 7.20 -11.67 16.23
C CYS A 195 7.30 -11.58 17.76
N PRO A 196 6.15 -11.51 18.47
CA PRO A 196 6.14 -11.41 19.92
C PRO A 196 6.93 -12.58 20.54
N PRO A 197 7.48 -12.40 21.76
CA PRO A 197 8.14 -13.49 22.49
C PRO A 197 7.20 -14.70 22.55
N GLU A 198 7.76 -15.92 22.60
CA GLU A 198 7.06 -17.24 22.62
C GLU A 198 6.89 -17.89 21.23
N GLN A 199 5.76 -18.56 20.99
CA GLN A 199 5.61 -19.63 19.98
C GLN A 199 5.79 -19.15 18.53
N VAL A 200 5.33 -17.94 18.19
CA VAL A 200 5.50 -17.35 16.85
C VAL A 200 6.98 -17.08 16.55
N ARG A 201 7.71 -16.53 17.53
CA ARG A 201 9.15 -16.27 17.41
C ARG A 201 9.93 -17.57 17.34
N GLU A 202 9.52 -18.61 18.06
CA GLU A 202 10.14 -19.93 18.01
C GLU A 202 10.03 -20.55 16.61
N VAL A 203 8.83 -20.54 16.00
CA VAL A 203 8.63 -21.02 14.61
C VAL A 203 9.57 -20.30 13.64
N LEU A 204 9.64 -18.97 13.70
CA LEU A 204 10.50 -18.20 12.82
C LEU A 204 11.99 -18.45 13.08
N THR A 205 12.40 -18.51 14.35
CA THR A 205 13.80 -18.77 14.74
C THR A 205 14.26 -20.15 14.31
N LEU A 206 13.42 -21.17 14.47
CA LEU A 206 13.71 -22.54 14.03
C LEU A 206 13.73 -22.63 12.50
N ALA A 207 12.81 -21.96 11.80
CA ALA A 207 12.79 -21.95 10.34
C ALA A 207 14.05 -21.28 9.78
N LEU A 208 14.44 -20.11 10.31
CA LEU A 208 15.69 -19.42 10.03
C LEU A 208 16.90 -20.28 10.40
N GLY A 209 16.88 -20.92 11.56
CA GLY A 209 17.90 -21.87 12.02
C GLY A 209 18.16 -22.96 10.99
N SER A 210 17.08 -23.57 10.49
CA SER A 210 17.13 -24.66 9.52
C SER A 210 17.66 -24.25 8.14
N ALA A 211 17.40 -23.00 7.73
CA ALA A 211 17.86 -22.46 6.44
C ALA A 211 19.28 -21.89 6.51
N LEU A 212 19.66 -21.27 7.63
CA LEU A 212 20.89 -20.48 7.73
C LEU A 212 22.06 -21.25 8.37
N TYR A 213 21.83 -22.33 9.11
CA TYR A 213 22.84 -23.00 9.95
C TYR A 213 22.99 -24.52 9.74
N SER A 214 22.21 -25.12 8.83
CA SER A 214 22.34 -26.56 8.59
C SER A 214 23.59 -26.87 7.72
N PRO A 215 24.48 -27.79 8.15
CA PRO A 215 25.74 -28.09 7.46
C PRO A 215 25.56 -28.74 6.06
N HIS A 216 24.35 -29.18 5.72
CA HIS A 216 23.98 -29.63 4.38
C HIS A 216 23.26 -28.56 3.54
N ALA A 217 23.00 -27.36 4.09
CA ALA A 217 22.07 -26.37 3.56
C ALA A 217 22.72 -25.14 2.91
N GLN A 218 23.82 -25.30 2.16
CA GLN A 218 24.27 -24.25 1.23
C GLN A 218 23.31 -24.00 0.04
N GLN A 219 22.15 -24.68 0.01
CA GLN A 219 21.20 -24.66 -1.11
C GLN A 219 19.74 -24.41 -0.69
N GLN A 220 19.42 -24.24 0.61
CA GLN A 220 18.02 -24.01 1.03
C GLN A 220 17.76 -22.53 1.28
N ARG A 221 16.75 -22.00 0.59
CA ARG A 221 16.28 -20.60 0.74
C ARG A 221 15.00 -20.57 1.59
N LEU A 222 14.75 -19.46 2.27
CA LEU A 222 13.53 -19.24 3.06
C LEU A 222 12.72 -18.09 2.45
N ARG A 223 11.42 -18.33 2.26
CA ARG A 223 10.45 -17.33 1.85
C ARG A 223 9.59 -16.93 3.04
N LEU A 224 9.68 -15.67 3.44
CA LEU A 224 8.77 -15.06 4.41
C LEU A 224 7.57 -14.48 3.66
N VAL A 225 6.43 -15.15 3.74
CA VAL A 225 5.18 -14.77 3.08
C VAL A 225 4.30 -14.01 4.07
N LEU A 226 4.11 -12.73 3.83
CA LEU A 226 3.29 -11.84 4.64
C LEU A 226 1.90 -11.72 3.99
N HIS A 227 0.89 -12.29 4.62
CA HIS A 227 -0.47 -12.30 4.11
C HIS A 227 -1.26 -11.06 4.56
N PHE A 228 -1.89 -10.40 3.58
CA PHE A 228 -2.77 -9.27 3.82
C PHE A 228 -4.06 -9.43 3.03
N ASP A 229 -5.20 -9.28 3.72
CA ASP A 229 -6.50 -9.17 3.05
C ASP A 229 -6.67 -7.73 2.54
N PRO A 230 -6.72 -7.49 1.21
CA PRO A 230 -6.93 -6.16 0.65
C PRO A 230 -8.30 -5.55 1.01
N TYR A 231 -9.24 -6.36 1.49
CA TYR A 231 -10.55 -5.92 1.96
C TYR A 231 -10.59 -5.65 3.48
N ASP A 232 -9.58 -6.07 4.25
CA ASP A 232 -9.45 -5.73 5.67
C ASP A 232 -8.96 -4.28 5.81
N ARG A 233 -9.90 -3.34 5.88
CA ARG A 233 -9.59 -1.92 5.94
C ARG A 233 -8.96 -1.46 7.26
N GLU A 234 -8.86 -2.31 8.28
CA GLU A 234 -8.19 -1.96 9.54
C GLU A 234 -6.74 -2.41 9.60
N LEU A 235 -6.38 -3.50 8.90
CA LEU A 235 -5.03 -4.05 8.91
C LEU A 235 -4.30 -3.98 7.55
N ILE A 236 -4.99 -3.66 6.44
CA ILE A 236 -4.35 -3.59 5.12
C ILE A 236 -3.19 -2.59 5.04
N TRP A 237 -3.20 -1.55 5.87
CA TRP A 237 -2.09 -0.60 5.95
C TRP A 237 -0.78 -1.25 6.44
N LEU A 238 -0.84 -2.43 7.08
CA LEU A 238 0.34 -3.22 7.43
C LEU A 238 1.12 -3.67 6.19
N ALA A 239 0.46 -3.85 5.04
CA ALA A 239 1.15 -4.14 3.78
C ALA A 239 2.08 -3.00 3.33
N GLU A 240 1.86 -1.78 3.83
CA GLU A 240 2.70 -0.60 3.56
C GLU A 240 3.86 -0.44 4.53
N LEU A 241 3.96 -1.28 5.56
CA LEU A 241 5.15 -1.26 6.41
C LEU A 241 6.39 -1.58 5.56
N PRO A 242 7.53 -0.94 5.86
CA PRO A 242 8.80 -1.20 5.19
C PRO A 242 9.38 -2.51 5.71
N TRP A 243 8.73 -3.63 5.40
CA TRP A 243 9.13 -4.97 5.84
C TRP A 243 10.57 -5.33 5.44
N GLU A 244 11.11 -4.67 4.40
CA GLU A 244 12.48 -4.79 3.95
C GLU A 244 13.50 -4.37 5.01
N VAL A 245 13.14 -3.44 5.91
CA VAL A 245 14.05 -3.01 7.00
C VAL A 245 14.05 -3.95 8.19
N LEU A 246 13.22 -5.01 8.20
CA LEU A 246 13.18 -6.00 9.28
C LEU A 246 14.59 -6.47 9.63
N TRP A 247 14.91 -6.41 10.92
CA TRP A 247 16.20 -6.85 11.42
C TRP A 247 16.06 -8.21 12.09
N LEU A 248 16.52 -9.27 11.42
CA LEU A 248 16.39 -10.62 11.94
C LEU A 248 17.56 -10.98 12.89
N PRO A 249 17.27 -11.63 14.02
CA PRO A 249 18.30 -12.17 14.91
C PRO A 249 18.91 -13.43 14.26
N SER A 250 19.88 -13.25 13.38
CA SER A 250 20.70 -14.34 12.83
C SER A 250 21.98 -14.46 13.68
N GLY A 251 22.22 -15.66 14.21
CA GLY A 251 23.31 -16.02 15.13
C GLY A 251 24.73 -15.54 14.80
N SER A 252 25.16 -15.44 13.54
CA SER A 252 26.56 -15.05 13.20
C SER A 252 26.74 -13.79 12.35
N GLN A 253 25.74 -13.39 11.57
CA GLN A 253 25.72 -12.11 10.85
C GLN A 253 24.35 -11.47 10.96
N THR A 254 24.29 -10.30 11.57
CA THR A 254 23.07 -9.51 11.70
C THR A 254 23.02 -8.49 10.56
N CYS A 255 22.11 -8.67 9.62
CA CYS A 255 21.83 -7.77 8.51
C CYS A 255 20.31 -7.56 8.35
N HIS A 256 19.91 -6.59 7.55
CA HIS A 256 18.51 -6.44 7.15
C HIS A 256 18.06 -7.67 6.36
N ALA A 257 16.88 -8.19 6.68
CA ALA A 257 16.34 -9.41 6.10
C ALA A 257 16.32 -9.40 4.55
N ALA A 258 16.02 -8.24 3.96
CA ALA A 258 15.95 -8.08 2.51
C ALA A 258 17.30 -8.02 1.79
N LEU A 259 18.43 -8.08 2.52
CA LEU A 259 19.79 -8.12 1.98
C LEU A 259 20.47 -9.48 2.17
N ASP A 260 19.83 -10.44 2.85
CA ASP A 260 20.34 -11.81 2.93
C ASP A 260 19.85 -12.59 1.70
N PRO A 261 20.75 -13.08 0.81
CA PRO A 261 20.37 -13.79 -0.41
C PRO A 261 19.63 -15.11 -0.16
N ARG A 262 19.63 -15.60 1.09
CA ARG A 262 18.90 -16.81 1.49
C ARG A 262 17.46 -16.50 1.88
N LEU A 263 17.09 -15.23 2.00
CA LEU A 263 15.79 -14.78 2.50
C LEU A 263 15.05 -13.97 1.43
N SER A 264 13.81 -14.36 1.15
CA SER A 264 12.91 -13.62 0.27
C SER A 264 11.69 -13.14 1.06
N ILE A 265 11.34 -11.85 0.93
CA ILE A 265 10.16 -11.25 1.56
C ILE A 265 9.09 -11.02 0.51
N VAL A 266 7.91 -11.62 0.72
CA VAL A 266 6.78 -11.55 -0.23
C VAL A 266 5.56 -11.02 0.49
N ARG A 267 4.89 -9.99 -0.07
CA ARG A 267 3.56 -9.56 0.39
C ARG A 267 2.50 -10.31 -0.43
N ALA A 268 1.85 -11.31 0.17
CA ALA A 268 0.75 -12.03 -0.46
C ALA A 268 -0.57 -11.29 -0.20
N LEU A 269 -1.24 -10.85 -1.25
CA LEU A 269 -2.58 -10.28 -1.14
C LEU A 269 -3.63 -11.39 -1.29
N ASP A 270 -4.41 -11.62 -0.24
CA ASP A 270 -5.44 -12.67 -0.16
C ASP A 270 -6.72 -12.22 -0.89
N VAL A 271 -6.65 -12.18 -2.23
CA VAL A 271 -7.77 -11.78 -3.11
C VAL A 271 -8.73 -12.95 -3.35
N ARG A 272 -10.04 -12.64 -3.46
CA ARG A 272 -11.12 -13.65 -3.49
C ARG A 272 -11.20 -14.50 -4.76
N GLN A 273 -10.60 -14.04 -5.86
CA GLN A 273 -10.59 -14.79 -7.11
C GLN A 273 -9.37 -15.75 -7.11
N PRO A 274 -9.52 -17.03 -7.48
CA PRO A 274 -8.39 -17.94 -7.61
C PRO A 274 -7.37 -17.38 -8.61
N ALA A 275 -6.07 -17.50 -8.32
CA ALA A 275 -5.06 -17.27 -9.33
C ALA A 275 -5.16 -18.37 -10.39
N GLN A 276 -5.19 -18.00 -11.68
CA GLN A 276 -4.90 -18.97 -12.74
C GLN A 276 -3.42 -18.82 -13.11
N PRO A 277 -2.56 -19.81 -12.80
CA PRO A 277 -1.20 -19.83 -13.32
C PRO A 277 -1.30 -19.82 -14.84
N ARG A 278 -0.84 -18.75 -15.50
CA ARG A 278 -0.72 -18.73 -16.95
C ARG A 278 0.67 -19.26 -17.28
N PRO A 279 0.80 -20.40 -17.98
CA PRO A 279 2.08 -20.81 -18.53
C PRO A 279 2.61 -19.69 -19.43
N LEU A 280 3.90 -19.43 -19.40
CA LEU A 280 4.53 -18.51 -20.34
C LEU A 280 4.33 -19.07 -21.74
N ALA A 281 3.40 -18.48 -22.49
CA ALA A 281 3.31 -18.73 -23.92
C ALA A 281 4.59 -18.17 -24.55
N GLN A 282 5.31 -19.01 -25.29
CA GLN A 282 6.46 -18.56 -26.08
C GLN A 282 5.98 -17.92 -27.40
N PRO A 283 6.64 -16.86 -27.89
CA PRO A 283 7.74 -16.13 -27.25
C PRO A 283 7.27 -15.31 -26.04
N GLU A 284 8.17 -15.13 -25.07
CA GLU A 284 7.94 -14.27 -23.91
C GLU A 284 7.98 -12.81 -24.36
N ARG A 285 6.87 -12.08 -24.20
CA ARG A 285 6.77 -10.69 -24.66
C ARG A 285 6.96 -9.71 -23.51
N VAL A 286 7.95 -8.85 -23.64
CA VAL A 286 8.32 -7.83 -22.66
C VAL A 286 8.00 -6.44 -23.22
N LEU A 287 7.13 -5.71 -22.52
CA LEU A 287 6.77 -4.34 -22.87
C LEU A 287 7.48 -3.33 -21.95
N LEU A 288 8.33 -2.50 -22.54
CA LEU A 288 9.07 -1.44 -21.85
C LEU A 288 8.38 -0.09 -22.03
N ILE A 289 7.93 0.55 -20.96
CA ILE A 289 7.19 1.82 -20.99
C ILE A 289 8.05 2.91 -20.35
N ARG A 290 8.42 3.94 -21.12
CA ARG A 290 9.14 5.12 -20.64
C ARG A 290 8.20 6.31 -20.53
N ALA A 291 7.85 6.70 -19.31
CA ALA A 291 6.88 7.74 -19.01
C ALA A 291 7.48 8.98 -18.31
N GLY A 292 8.72 9.35 -18.66
CA GLY A 292 9.39 10.57 -18.17
C GLY A 292 9.16 11.77 -19.09
N ALA A 293 8.37 12.76 -18.67
CA ALA A 293 8.21 14.01 -19.42
C ALA A 293 9.43 14.93 -19.24
N ARG A 294 9.96 15.51 -20.32
CA ARG A 294 11.10 16.46 -20.29
C ARG A 294 10.92 17.65 -19.33
N ARG A 295 9.68 18.04 -19.00
CA ARG A 295 9.38 19.21 -18.13
C ARG A 295 9.43 18.91 -16.61
N GLN A 296 9.55 17.65 -16.17
CA GLN A 296 9.59 17.29 -14.73
C GLN A 296 10.97 16.82 -14.23
N GLY A 297 12.07 17.24 -14.89
CA GLY A 297 13.43 16.96 -14.40
C GLY A 297 14.14 15.79 -15.07
N GLY A 298 13.85 15.51 -16.34
CA GLY A 298 14.75 14.80 -17.26
C GLY A 298 15.28 13.44 -16.79
N LEU A 299 14.41 12.52 -16.36
CA LEU A 299 14.78 11.13 -16.05
C LEU A 299 15.60 10.50 -17.20
N GLN A 300 16.71 9.85 -16.88
CA GLN A 300 17.52 9.12 -17.86
C GLN A 300 17.04 7.68 -17.96
N LEU A 301 15.99 7.47 -18.75
CA LEU A 301 15.32 6.16 -18.88
C LEU A 301 15.92 5.26 -19.98
N ALA A 302 16.85 5.77 -20.78
CA ALA A 302 17.49 4.97 -21.83
C ALA A 302 18.47 3.92 -21.27
N PRO A 303 19.40 4.26 -20.35
CA PRO A 303 20.32 3.28 -19.78
C PRO A 303 19.61 2.09 -19.11
N GLU A 304 18.50 2.35 -18.40
CA GLU A 304 17.70 1.30 -17.78
C GLU A 304 17.00 0.41 -18.81
N LYS A 305 16.45 0.99 -19.88
CA LYS A 305 15.88 0.22 -20.99
C LYS A 305 16.95 -0.69 -21.61
N ASP A 306 18.12 -0.13 -21.90
CA ASP A 306 19.18 -0.82 -22.62
C ASP A 306 19.74 -1.97 -21.76
N SER A 307 19.91 -1.77 -20.45
CA SER A 307 20.36 -2.84 -19.54
C SER A 307 19.38 -4.01 -19.43
N ILE A 308 18.07 -3.75 -19.50
CA ILE A 308 17.05 -4.82 -19.51
C ILE A 308 17.14 -5.66 -20.79
N ILE A 309 17.33 -5.00 -21.93
CA ILE A 309 17.47 -5.67 -23.23
C ILE A 309 18.76 -6.49 -23.24
N ASP A 310 19.87 -5.92 -22.77
CA ASP A 310 21.16 -6.59 -22.70
C ASP A 310 21.13 -7.79 -21.74
N ALA A 311 20.51 -7.65 -20.57
CA ALA A 311 20.41 -8.75 -19.60
C ALA A 311 19.61 -9.96 -20.13
N LEU A 312 18.72 -9.73 -21.09
CA LEU A 312 17.86 -10.75 -21.70
C LEU A 312 18.29 -11.14 -23.12
N SER A 313 19.35 -10.56 -23.67
CA SER A 313 19.74 -10.74 -25.07
C SER A 313 20.07 -12.18 -25.43
N ASP A 314 20.57 -12.95 -24.47
CA ASP A 314 20.93 -14.36 -24.65
C ASP A 314 19.68 -15.28 -24.73
N ASN A 315 18.50 -14.77 -24.39
CA ASN A 315 17.24 -15.49 -24.45
C ASN A 315 16.53 -15.23 -25.79
N THR A 316 16.86 -16.03 -26.80
CA THR A 316 16.31 -15.90 -28.18
C THR A 316 14.78 -16.05 -28.32
N HIS A 317 14.09 -16.44 -27.24
CA HIS A 317 12.62 -16.55 -27.19
C HIS A 317 11.93 -15.32 -26.60
N VAL A 318 12.67 -14.23 -26.31
CA VAL A 318 12.10 -13.00 -25.77
C VAL A 318 11.88 -11.98 -26.89
N GLU A 319 10.65 -11.50 -27.00
CA GLU A 319 10.27 -10.43 -27.92
C GLU A 319 10.07 -9.13 -27.13
N PHE A 320 10.73 -8.05 -27.56
CA PHE A 320 10.64 -6.75 -26.93
C PHE A 320 9.79 -5.79 -27.73
N ASP A 321 9.01 -4.98 -27.01
CA ASP A 321 8.40 -3.78 -27.57
C ASP A 321 8.52 -2.62 -26.57
N SER A 322 8.48 -1.39 -27.08
CA SER A 322 8.63 -0.22 -26.22
C SER A 322 7.68 0.91 -26.57
N MET A 323 7.28 1.68 -25.55
CA MET A 323 6.45 2.86 -25.70
C MET A 323 7.06 4.05 -24.98
N ASP A 324 7.12 5.18 -25.68
CA ASP A 324 7.57 6.45 -25.14
C ASP A 324 6.39 7.39 -24.89
N MET A 325 6.24 7.78 -23.62
CA MET A 325 5.15 8.65 -23.13
C MET A 325 3.81 8.22 -23.73
N PRO A 326 3.30 7.00 -23.47
CA PRO A 326 2.07 6.55 -24.12
C PRO A 326 0.85 7.31 -23.60
N THR A 327 -0.16 7.51 -24.45
CA THR A 327 -1.50 7.89 -23.99
C THR A 327 -2.21 6.67 -23.39
N ARG A 328 -3.21 6.90 -22.53
CA ARG A 328 -4.07 5.81 -22.00
C ARG A 328 -4.62 4.92 -23.12
N LYS A 329 -5.13 5.54 -24.19
CA LYS A 329 -5.66 4.84 -25.39
C LYS A 329 -4.56 4.05 -26.11
N GLY A 330 -3.37 4.63 -26.26
CA GLY A 330 -2.22 3.97 -26.88
C GLY A 330 -1.77 2.75 -26.09
N LEU A 331 -1.65 2.88 -24.77
CA LEU A 331 -1.27 1.79 -23.89
C LEU A 331 -2.31 0.66 -23.93
N ARG A 332 -3.61 0.98 -23.81
CA ARG A 332 -4.68 -0.02 -23.89
C ARG A 332 -4.65 -0.80 -25.21
N ARG A 333 -4.42 -0.11 -26.33
CA ARG A 333 -4.25 -0.76 -27.63
C ARG A 333 -3.03 -1.69 -27.63
N LYS A 334 -1.88 -1.22 -27.11
CA LYS A 334 -0.66 -2.02 -27.04
C LYS A 334 -0.82 -3.27 -26.19
N LEU A 335 -1.47 -3.17 -25.03
CA LEU A 335 -1.73 -4.32 -24.16
C LEU A 335 -2.56 -5.41 -24.84
N ARG A 336 -3.53 -5.02 -25.66
CA ARG A 336 -4.35 -5.97 -26.43
C ARG A 336 -3.59 -6.58 -27.60
N ASP A 337 -2.91 -5.74 -28.39
CA ASP A 337 -2.32 -6.15 -29.66
C ASP A 337 -1.00 -6.91 -29.44
N PHE A 338 -0.17 -6.49 -28.47
CA PHE A 338 1.10 -7.13 -28.13
C PHE A 338 0.94 -8.21 -27.03
N ASN A 339 -0.09 -8.13 -26.17
CA ASN A 339 -0.36 -9.12 -25.10
C ASN A 339 0.90 -9.52 -24.29
N PRO A 340 1.56 -8.55 -23.62
CA PRO A 340 2.81 -8.79 -22.90
C PRO A 340 2.63 -9.67 -21.66
N GLN A 341 3.63 -10.51 -21.39
CA GLN A 341 3.74 -11.32 -20.16
C GLN A 341 4.47 -10.54 -19.06
N ILE A 342 5.42 -9.67 -19.44
CA ILE A 342 6.13 -8.78 -18.53
C ILE A 342 5.92 -7.33 -18.99
N ILE A 343 5.57 -6.46 -18.04
CA ILE A 343 5.55 -5.01 -18.27
C ILE A 343 6.57 -4.37 -17.32
N HIS A 344 7.48 -3.58 -17.88
CA HIS A 344 8.38 -2.73 -17.13
C HIS A 344 8.02 -1.26 -17.36
N PHE A 345 7.56 -0.59 -16.31
CA PHE A 345 7.19 0.82 -16.33
C PHE A 345 8.25 1.67 -15.64
N MET A 346 8.86 2.57 -16.39
CA MET A 346 9.83 3.57 -15.94
C MET A 346 9.18 4.96 -15.97
N GLY A 347 9.08 5.64 -14.83
CA GLY A 347 8.56 7.01 -14.85
C GLY A 347 8.29 7.60 -13.48
N HIS A 348 7.53 8.69 -13.47
CA HIS A 348 7.13 9.32 -12.22
C HIS A 348 5.89 8.66 -11.63
N GLY A 349 5.89 8.53 -10.31
CA GLY A 349 4.72 8.17 -9.50
C GLY A 349 4.53 9.21 -8.40
N ASN A 350 3.31 9.29 -7.88
CA ASN A 350 3.02 10.12 -6.72
C ASN A 350 1.86 9.49 -5.94
N VAL A 351 1.72 9.91 -4.69
CA VAL A 351 0.62 9.51 -3.81
C VAL A 351 -0.08 10.76 -3.30
N ASP A 352 -1.40 10.75 -3.26
CA ASP A 352 -2.15 11.76 -2.52
C ASP A 352 -1.98 11.39 -1.04
N GLU A 353 -1.10 12.08 -0.32
CA GLU A 353 -0.83 11.79 1.10
C GLU A 353 -2.07 11.82 2.00
N ARG A 354 -3.15 12.46 1.54
CA ARG A 354 -4.39 12.64 2.28
C ARG A 354 -5.42 11.55 1.95
N THR A 355 -5.51 11.07 0.71
CA THR A 355 -6.35 9.87 0.40
C THR A 355 -5.58 8.56 0.42
N GLY A 356 -4.26 8.62 0.46
CA GLY A 356 -3.37 7.50 0.19
C GLY A 356 -3.40 6.99 -1.24
N ALA A 357 -4.22 7.52 -2.15
CA ALA A 357 -4.33 6.96 -3.50
C ALA A 357 -3.07 7.24 -4.32
N GLY A 358 -2.41 6.17 -4.79
CA GLY A 358 -1.26 6.26 -5.70
C GLY A 358 -1.65 6.42 -7.17
N TRP A 359 -0.78 7.07 -7.94
CA TRP A 359 -0.85 7.10 -9.42
C TRP A 359 0.54 7.14 -10.04
N VAL A 360 0.62 6.68 -11.29
CA VAL A 360 1.75 6.91 -12.19
C VAL A 360 1.36 7.91 -13.26
N TYR A 361 2.31 8.51 -13.98
CA TYR A 361 1.97 9.46 -15.05
C TYR A 361 2.06 8.83 -16.43
N LEU A 362 1.08 9.12 -17.26
CA LEU A 362 1.11 8.96 -18.72
C LEU A 362 1.10 10.35 -19.37
N ARG A 363 0.85 10.42 -20.68
CA ARG A 363 0.47 11.67 -21.34
C ARG A 363 -1.00 11.68 -21.75
N ASP A 364 -1.62 12.86 -21.75
CA ASP A 364 -2.88 13.08 -22.44
C ASP A 364 -2.67 13.23 -23.97
N GLU A 365 -3.78 13.38 -24.71
CA GLU A 365 -3.75 13.58 -26.17
C GLU A 365 -3.06 14.91 -26.59
N LYS A 366 -2.88 15.85 -25.65
CA LYS A 366 -2.20 17.14 -25.86
C LYS A 366 -0.72 17.10 -25.45
N GLY A 367 -0.21 15.96 -24.95
CA GLY A 367 1.17 15.78 -24.50
C GLY A 367 1.46 16.22 -23.07
N SER A 368 0.44 16.58 -22.28
CA SER A 368 0.59 16.96 -20.87
C SER A 368 0.58 15.73 -19.95
N PRO A 369 1.23 15.75 -18.77
CA PRO A 369 1.18 14.65 -17.82
C PRO A 369 -0.26 14.33 -17.38
N GLU A 370 -0.68 13.08 -17.56
CA GLU A 370 -2.00 12.59 -17.16
C GLU A 370 -1.82 11.54 -16.05
N PRO A 371 -2.38 11.75 -14.84
CA PRO A 371 -2.26 10.77 -13.76
C PRO A 371 -3.10 9.54 -14.08
N LEU A 372 -2.49 8.36 -14.00
CA LEU A 372 -3.14 7.05 -14.11
C LEU A 372 -3.23 6.44 -12.71
N ARG A 373 -4.41 6.54 -12.10
CA ARG A 373 -4.65 6.12 -10.71
C ARG A 373 -4.88 4.62 -10.63
N ALA A 374 -4.77 4.06 -9.43
CA ALA A 374 -5.02 2.63 -9.16
C ALA A 374 -6.30 2.07 -9.81
N HIS A 375 -7.42 2.81 -9.79
CA HIS A 375 -8.67 2.38 -10.43
C HIS A 375 -8.65 2.49 -11.97
N ASP A 376 -7.91 3.45 -12.54
CA ASP A 376 -7.74 3.58 -13.99
C ASP A 376 -6.89 2.41 -14.52
N VAL A 377 -5.89 1.99 -13.75
CA VAL A 377 -5.05 0.83 -14.06
C VAL A 377 -5.89 -0.43 -14.18
N ALA A 378 -6.81 -0.67 -13.23
CA ALA A 378 -7.73 -1.79 -13.31
C ALA A 378 -8.57 -1.82 -14.61
N GLU A 379 -9.02 -0.67 -15.08
CA GLU A 379 -9.76 -0.57 -16.34
C GLU A 379 -8.91 -0.88 -17.58
N LEU A 380 -7.62 -0.51 -17.56
CA LEU A 380 -6.71 -0.82 -18.68
C LEU A 380 -6.57 -2.33 -18.88
N PHE A 381 -6.42 -3.09 -17.79
CA PHE A 381 -6.19 -4.53 -17.83
C PHE A 381 -7.46 -5.35 -18.00
N ARG A 382 -8.66 -4.83 -17.70
CA ARG A 382 -9.94 -5.53 -17.95
C ARG A 382 -10.20 -5.92 -19.42
N SER A 383 -9.55 -5.24 -20.37
CA SER A 383 -9.72 -5.48 -21.81
C SER A 383 -8.59 -6.28 -22.47
N ALA A 384 -7.66 -6.79 -21.68
CA ALA A 384 -6.53 -7.61 -22.11
C ALA A 384 -6.32 -8.77 -21.13
N SER A 385 -5.51 -9.76 -21.49
CA SER A 385 -5.06 -10.73 -20.50
C SER A 385 -4.08 -10.06 -19.53
N PRO A 386 -4.20 -10.24 -18.20
CA PRO A 386 -3.26 -9.66 -17.27
C PRO A 386 -1.85 -10.25 -17.49
N PRO A 387 -0.79 -9.43 -17.42
CA PRO A 387 0.59 -9.91 -17.45
C PRO A 387 0.90 -10.78 -16.21
N GLY A 388 1.90 -11.66 -16.34
CA GLY A 388 2.39 -12.44 -15.21
C GLY A 388 3.20 -11.59 -14.23
N LEU A 389 3.95 -10.61 -14.74
CA LEU A 389 4.79 -9.71 -13.96
C LEU A 389 4.63 -8.25 -14.41
N VAL A 390 4.47 -7.35 -13.44
CA VAL A 390 4.59 -5.90 -13.66
C VAL A 390 5.66 -5.33 -12.74
N VAL A 391 6.62 -4.61 -13.31
CA VAL A 391 7.62 -3.83 -12.57
C VAL A 391 7.28 -2.36 -12.70
N LEU A 392 6.93 -1.71 -11.59
CA LEU A 392 6.59 -0.29 -11.49
C LEU A 392 7.76 0.48 -10.89
N ASN A 393 8.76 0.78 -11.72
CA ASN A 393 9.86 1.66 -11.34
C ASN A 393 9.42 3.13 -11.42
N ALA A 394 8.56 3.49 -10.46
CA ALA A 394 8.00 4.81 -10.31
C ALA A 394 7.86 5.14 -8.82
N CYS A 395 8.36 6.30 -8.42
CA CYS A 395 8.39 6.71 -7.01
C CYS A 395 7.04 6.48 -6.32
N GLN A 396 7.06 5.84 -5.15
CA GLN A 396 5.88 5.63 -4.29
C GLN A 396 4.73 4.83 -4.94
N SER A 397 4.96 4.09 -6.03
CA SER A 397 3.95 3.24 -6.70
C SER A 397 3.37 2.12 -5.82
N ALA A 398 4.08 1.75 -4.74
CA ALA A 398 3.61 0.80 -3.73
C ALA A 398 2.79 1.43 -2.58
N ARG A 399 2.75 2.77 -2.46
CA ARG A 399 1.99 3.47 -1.41
C ARG A 399 0.51 3.63 -1.79
N GLY A 400 -0.37 3.56 -0.78
CA GLY A 400 -1.76 3.24 -1.03
C GLY A 400 -2.67 2.97 0.18
N THR A 401 -3.14 3.96 0.95
CA THR A 401 -4.16 3.69 1.98
C THR A 401 -5.54 3.66 1.36
N VAL A 402 -6.12 2.48 1.16
CA VAL A 402 -7.59 2.25 1.02
C VAL A 402 -8.33 3.28 0.13
N SER A 403 -8.43 3.01 -1.17
CA SER A 403 -9.44 3.68 -2.01
C SER A 403 -10.86 3.23 -1.63
N VAL A 404 -11.86 4.09 -1.83
CA VAL A 404 -13.31 3.77 -1.80
C VAL A 404 -13.63 2.53 -2.66
N THR A 405 -12.80 2.20 -3.65
CA THR A 405 -12.91 1.04 -4.55
C THR A 405 -12.24 -0.24 -4.04
N GLY A 406 -11.51 -0.22 -2.91
CA GLY A 406 -10.78 -1.37 -2.36
C GLY A 406 -9.32 -1.52 -2.85
N HIS A 407 -8.80 -0.55 -3.60
CA HIS A 407 -7.43 -0.58 -4.12
C HIS A 407 -6.65 0.66 -3.68
N GLY A 408 -5.86 0.52 -2.60
CA GLY A 408 -5.09 1.63 -2.05
C GLY A 408 -3.91 2.05 -2.94
N SER A 409 -3.07 1.11 -3.37
CA SER A 409 -1.90 1.35 -4.22
C SER A 409 -2.11 0.88 -5.66
N VAL A 410 -1.27 1.36 -6.59
CA VAL A 410 -1.27 0.85 -7.98
C VAL A 410 -0.90 -0.63 -8.02
N ALA A 411 0.05 -1.06 -7.17
CA ALA A 411 0.41 -2.46 -7.04
C ALA A 411 -0.74 -3.34 -6.54
N GLY A 412 -1.45 -2.90 -5.50
CA GLY A 412 -2.62 -3.62 -4.98
C GLY A 412 -3.74 -3.74 -6.01
N ALA A 413 -3.98 -2.69 -6.81
CA ALA A 413 -4.95 -2.75 -7.90
C ALA A 413 -4.58 -3.80 -8.96
N LEU A 414 -3.32 -3.83 -9.39
CA LEU A 414 -2.86 -4.78 -10.40
C LEU A 414 -3.01 -6.23 -9.92
N VAL A 415 -2.63 -6.54 -8.68
CA VAL A 415 -2.76 -7.89 -8.12
C VAL A 415 -4.24 -8.30 -8.00
N SER A 416 -5.12 -7.39 -7.56
CA SER A 416 -6.56 -7.64 -7.52
C SER A 416 -7.16 -7.95 -8.90
N GLU A 417 -6.66 -7.29 -9.95
CA GLU A 417 -7.14 -7.44 -11.34
C GLU A 417 -6.50 -8.63 -12.08
N GLY A 418 -5.74 -9.47 -11.38
CA GLY A 418 -5.26 -10.74 -11.90
C GLY A 418 -3.77 -10.78 -12.28
N VAL A 419 -3.02 -9.69 -12.06
CA VAL A 419 -1.56 -9.75 -12.20
C VAL A 419 -0.98 -10.63 -11.09
N ALA A 420 -0.14 -11.60 -11.48
CA ALA A 420 0.38 -12.60 -10.55
C ALA A 420 1.45 -12.05 -9.59
N ALA A 421 2.38 -11.23 -10.11
CA ALA A 421 3.40 -10.55 -9.33
C ALA A 421 3.56 -9.08 -9.76
N VAL A 422 3.70 -8.20 -8.78
CA VAL A 422 3.97 -6.78 -8.99
C VAL A 422 5.13 -6.34 -8.11
N ILE A 423 6.17 -5.78 -8.72
CA ILE A 423 7.25 -5.09 -8.02
C ILE A 423 6.96 -3.60 -8.09
N ALA A 424 6.94 -2.93 -6.94
CA ALA A 424 6.63 -1.50 -6.87
C ALA A 424 7.50 -0.79 -5.83
N MET A 425 7.69 0.52 -5.99
CA MET A 425 8.59 1.31 -5.17
C MET A 425 7.83 1.94 -3.99
N GLN A 426 8.23 1.66 -2.75
CA GLN A 426 7.63 2.27 -1.55
C GLN A 426 8.04 3.74 -1.36
N PHE A 427 9.23 4.10 -1.81
CA PHE A 427 9.86 5.40 -1.63
C PHE A 427 10.30 6.00 -2.96
N ALA A 428 10.91 7.19 -2.91
CA ALA A 428 11.60 7.74 -4.06
C ALA A 428 12.88 6.94 -4.32
N ILE A 429 13.12 6.63 -5.58
CA ILE A 429 14.31 5.91 -6.06
C ILE A 429 15.02 6.78 -7.11
N SER A 430 16.34 6.80 -7.08
CA SER A 430 17.21 7.49 -8.05
C SER A 430 17.42 6.65 -9.30
N ASP A 431 17.75 7.30 -10.42
CA ASP A 431 18.06 6.63 -11.69
C ASP A 431 19.20 5.61 -11.52
N LEU A 432 20.20 5.89 -10.68
CA LEU A 432 21.30 4.96 -10.41
C LEU A 432 20.84 3.68 -9.68
N ALA A 433 19.99 3.83 -8.66
CA ALA A 433 19.43 2.69 -7.94
C ALA A 433 18.44 1.89 -8.80
N ALA A 434 17.61 2.59 -9.58
CA ALA A 434 16.69 2.01 -10.56
C ALA A 434 17.43 1.15 -11.59
N LEU A 435 18.49 1.69 -12.19
CA LEU A 435 19.34 0.98 -13.15
C LEU A 435 19.98 -0.25 -12.53
N ALA A 436 20.61 -0.12 -11.35
CA ALA A 436 21.26 -1.23 -10.66
C ALA A 436 20.29 -2.35 -10.30
N PHE A 437 19.07 -1.99 -9.90
CA PHE A 437 18.00 -2.94 -9.63
C PHE A 437 17.60 -3.69 -10.90
N ALA A 438 17.28 -2.97 -11.99
CA ALA A 438 16.81 -3.58 -13.23
C ALA A 438 17.86 -4.51 -13.84
N GLU A 439 19.12 -4.09 -13.90
CA GLU A 439 20.23 -4.89 -14.43
C GLU A 439 20.34 -6.26 -13.74
N GLU A 440 20.46 -6.27 -12.41
CA GLU A 440 20.61 -7.53 -11.65
C GLU A 440 19.31 -8.35 -11.64
N PHE A 441 18.15 -7.70 -11.50
CA PHE A 441 16.86 -8.36 -11.48
C PHE A 441 16.62 -9.16 -12.77
N TYR A 442 16.80 -8.53 -13.94
CA TYR A 442 16.61 -9.22 -15.22
C TYR A 442 17.72 -10.23 -15.51
N ALA A 443 18.96 -10.00 -15.06
CA ALA A 443 20.02 -10.99 -15.16
C ALA A 443 19.72 -12.27 -14.36
N CYS A 444 19.07 -12.14 -13.20
CA CYS A 444 18.59 -13.29 -12.43
C CYS A 444 17.44 -14.00 -13.14
N LEU A 445 16.44 -13.27 -13.65
CA LEU A 445 15.33 -13.86 -14.40
C LEU A 445 15.82 -14.59 -15.66
N ALA A 446 16.78 -14.02 -16.38
CA ALA A 446 17.41 -14.62 -17.55
C ALA A 446 18.07 -15.98 -17.25
N LYS A 447 18.52 -16.19 -16.01
CA LYS A 447 19.09 -17.45 -15.52
C LYS A 447 18.03 -18.45 -15.02
N GLY A 448 16.75 -18.09 -15.07
CA GLY A 448 15.64 -18.92 -14.58
C GLY A 448 15.45 -18.89 -13.07
N GLU A 449 16.04 -17.92 -12.37
CA GLU A 449 15.82 -17.75 -10.93
C GLU A 449 14.39 -17.25 -10.65
N SER A 450 13.89 -17.51 -9.43
CA SER A 450 12.56 -17.04 -9.02
C SER A 450 12.50 -15.51 -8.89
N ILE A 451 11.32 -14.92 -9.08
CA ILE A 451 11.12 -13.47 -9.00
C ILE A 451 11.54 -12.91 -7.65
N ASP A 452 11.22 -13.61 -6.58
CA ASP A 452 11.53 -13.19 -5.22
C ASP A 452 13.02 -13.30 -4.89
N TYR A 453 13.75 -14.21 -5.52
CA TYR A 453 15.22 -14.22 -5.49
C TYR A 453 15.80 -13.03 -6.25
N ALA A 454 15.34 -12.83 -7.50
CA ALA A 454 15.78 -11.73 -8.34
C ALA A 454 15.55 -10.36 -7.68
N VAL A 455 14.45 -10.19 -6.93
CA VAL A 455 14.21 -8.98 -6.14
C VAL A 455 15.25 -8.83 -5.03
N THR A 456 15.57 -9.89 -4.29
CA THR A 456 16.59 -9.85 -3.23
C THR A 456 17.97 -9.48 -3.78
N GLU A 457 18.40 -10.10 -4.89
CA GLU A 457 19.66 -9.75 -5.55
C GLU A 457 19.65 -8.32 -6.09
N GLY A 458 18.53 -7.86 -6.68
CA GLY A 458 18.36 -6.47 -7.10
C GLY A 458 18.52 -5.47 -5.95
N ARG A 459 18.04 -5.80 -4.75
CA ARG A 459 18.25 -4.96 -3.55
C ARG A 459 19.72 -4.96 -3.12
N ALA A 460 20.41 -6.10 -3.19
CA ALA A 460 21.84 -6.19 -2.91
C ALA A 460 22.66 -5.36 -3.93
N ALA A 461 22.28 -5.37 -5.20
CA ALA A 461 22.87 -4.54 -6.24
C ALA A 461 22.70 -3.04 -5.95
N ILE A 462 21.49 -2.60 -5.55
CA ILE A 462 21.28 -1.22 -5.08
C ILE A 462 22.23 -0.91 -3.93
N ARG A 463 22.27 -1.73 -2.86
CA ARG A 463 23.14 -1.49 -1.70
C ARG A 463 24.61 -1.39 -2.07
N SER A 464 25.07 -2.16 -3.06
CA SER A 464 26.45 -2.13 -3.54
C SER A 464 26.78 -0.83 -4.29
N LYS A 465 25.85 -0.33 -5.12
CA LYS A 465 26.01 0.85 -5.98
C LYS A 465 25.72 2.17 -5.27
N THR A 466 24.77 2.19 -4.34
CA THR A 466 24.36 3.37 -3.56
C THR A 466 24.64 3.15 -2.07
N ARG A 467 25.92 3.00 -1.70
CA ARG A 467 26.36 2.62 -0.34
C ARG A 467 25.87 3.57 0.75
N ASP A 468 25.72 4.84 0.40
CA ASP A 468 25.33 5.93 1.31
C ASP A 468 23.80 6.15 1.36
N SER A 469 23.00 5.28 0.73
CA SER A 469 21.54 5.38 0.73
C SER A 469 20.85 4.09 1.21
N PHE A 470 19.60 4.24 1.65
CA PHE A 470 18.70 3.11 1.95
C PHE A 470 17.75 2.80 0.79
N GLU A 471 18.08 3.21 -0.43
CA GLU A 471 17.18 2.98 -1.59
C GLU A 471 16.92 1.49 -1.85
N TRP A 472 17.80 0.60 -1.38
CA TRP A 472 17.64 -0.86 -1.46
C TRP A 472 16.36 -1.37 -0.77
N CYS A 473 15.79 -0.64 0.20
CA CYS A 473 14.53 -1.05 0.85
C CYS A 473 13.29 -0.60 0.07
N THR A 474 13.46 0.11 -1.04
CA THR A 474 12.38 0.71 -1.84
C THR A 474 11.59 -0.31 -2.66
N PRO A 475 12.22 -1.26 -3.38
CA PRO A 475 11.49 -2.26 -4.16
C PRO A 475 10.74 -3.22 -3.25
N ALA A 476 9.43 -3.31 -3.39
CA ALA A 476 8.53 -4.20 -2.67
C ALA A 476 7.84 -5.17 -3.63
N LEU A 477 7.88 -6.46 -3.31
CA LEU A 477 7.23 -7.52 -4.08
C LEU A 477 5.84 -7.84 -3.50
N TYR A 478 4.82 -7.63 -4.33
CA TYR A 478 3.45 -8.05 -4.09
C TYR A 478 3.14 -9.25 -4.98
N MET A 479 2.56 -10.29 -4.40
CA MET A 479 2.11 -11.47 -5.12
C MET A 479 0.66 -11.77 -4.77
N ARG A 480 -0.01 -12.46 -5.67
CA ARG A 480 -1.33 -13.01 -5.40
C ARG A 480 -1.22 -14.21 -4.46
N GLY A 481 -2.08 -14.26 -3.43
CA GLY A 481 -2.15 -15.42 -2.53
C GLY A 481 -2.39 -16.72 -3.30
N GLY A 482 -1.64 -17.78 -2.97
CA GLY A 482 -1.75 -19.11 -3.58
C GLY A 482 -0.83 -19.39 -4.77
N LEU A 483 -0.05 -18.41 -5.25
CA LEU A 483 1.00 -18.64 -6.25
C LEU A 483 2.35 -18.81 -5.54
N ALA A 484 2.76 -20.05 -5.31
CA ALA A 484 4.06 -20.36 -4.72
C ALA A 484 5.20 -20.09 -5.72
N GLY A 485 5.63 -18.82 -5.85
CA GLY A 485 6.94 -18.39 -6.37
C GLY A 485 7.36 -18.76 -7.80
N VAL A 486 6.67 -19.67 -8.48
CA VAL A 486 7.08 -20.25 -9.76
C VAL A 486 6.14 -19.73 -10.84
N LEU A 487 6.35 -18.47 -11.24
CA LEU A 487 5.67 -17.88 -12.41
C LEU A 487 6.43 -18.17 -13.72
N PHE A 488 7.71 -18.56 -13.61
CA PHE A 488 8.57 -18.91 -14.73
C PHE A 488 9.03 -20.37 -14.58
N GLN A 489 8.35 -21.30 -15.26
CA GLN A 489 8.95 -22.60 -15.58
C GLN A 489 9.45 -22.52 -17.02
N PRO A 490 10.70 -22.93 -17.30
CA PRO A 490 11.11 -23.13 -18.68
C PRO A 490 10.17 -24.15 -19.32
N ALA A 491 9.64 -23.81 -20.50
CA ALA A 491 8.87 -24.76 -21.28
C ALA A 491 9.72 -26.02 -21.44
N THR A 492 9.23 -27.16 -20.95
CA THR A 492 9.83 -28.44 -21.31
C THR A 492 9.72 -28.51 -22.83
N PRO A 493 10.81 -28.71 -23.59
CA PRO A 493 10.73 -28.78 -25.03
C PRO A 493 9.73 -29.90 -25.36
N SER A 494 8.54 -29.53 -25.84
CA SER A 494 7.56 -30.51 -26.26
C SER A 494 8.19 -31.27 -27.40
N SER A 495 8.47 -32.55 -27.17
CA SER A 495 8.84 -33.48 -28.22
C SER A 495 7.79 -33.35 -29.32
N LEU A 496 8.19 -32.75 -30.44
CA LEU A 496 7.46 -32.87 -31.70
C LEU A 496 7.43 -34.36 -32.05
N ALA A 497 6.42 -35.06 -31.55
CA ALA A 497 6.04 -36.35 -32.07
C ALA A 497 5.37 -36.08 -33.42
N ARG A 498 6.18 -36.19 -34.46
CA ARG A 498 5.73 -36.50 -35.81
C ARG A 498 4.75 -37.67 -35.74
N THR A 499 3.58 -37.48 -36.32
CA THR A 499 2.85 -38.55 -36.98
C THR A 499 2.25 -37.92 -38.22
N ASP A 500 2.91 -38.19 -39.34
CA ASP A 500 2.25 -38.25 -40.65
C ASP A 500 1.41 -39.53 -40.70
N ASP A 501 0.43 -39.49 -41.60
CA ASP A 501 -0.41 -40.55 -42.14
C ASP A 501 -1.67 -41.01 -41.37
N GLY A 502 -2.81 -40.90 -42.07
CA GLY A 502 -3.94 -41.80 -41.86
C GLY A 502 -5.32 -41.19 -42.08
N SER A 503 -5.75 -41.13 -43.33
CA SER A 503 -7.14 -40.90 -43.76
C SER A 503 -8.18 -41.70 -42.95
N GLY A 504 -9.22 -41.03 -42.48
CA GLY A 504 -10.40 -41.65 -41.88
C GLY A 504 -11.52 -40.64 -41.71
N GLU A 505 -12.40 -40.53 -42.71
CA GLU A 505 -13.63 -39.77 -42.64
C GLU A 505 -14.49 -40.25 -41.47
N THR A 506 -14.84 -39.35 -40.56
CA THR A 506 -16.02 -39.52 -39.71
C THR A 506 -16.65 -38.14 -39.52
N GLN A 507 -17.81 -37.96 -40.14
CA GLN A 507 -18.66 -36.78 -39.99
C GLN A 507 -19.04 -36.61 -38.51
N VAL A 508 -18.53 -35.53 -37.90
CA VAL A 508 -19.05 -35.02 -36.62
C VAL A 508 -20.02 -33.90 -36.94
N GLN A 509 -21.30 -34.14 -36.62
CA GLN A 509 -22.37 -33.14 -36.68
C GLN A 509 -22.02 -31.90 -35.84
N PRO A 510 -22.40 -30.69 -36.27
CA PRO A 510 -22.22 -29.49 -35.46
C PRO A 510 -23.16 -29.56 -34.24
N ALA A 511 -22.59 -29.71 -33.05
CA ALA A 511 -23.31 -29.50 -31.80
C ALA A 511 -23.82 -28.05 -31.73
N PRO A 512 -25.03 -27.81 -31.20
CA PRO A 512 -25.59 -26.47 -31.13
C PRO A 512 -24.69 -25.57 -30.26
N SER A 513 -24.34 -24.41 -30.84
CA SER A 513 -23.68 -23.31 -30.15
C SER A 513 -24.59 -22.76 -29.04
N THR A 514 -24.54 -23.35 -27.86
CA THR A 514 -24.88 -22.64 -26.62
C THR A 514 -23.63 -21.92 -26.14
N ALA A 515 -23.53 -20.64 -26.50
CA ALA A 515 -22.65 -19.73 -25.78
C ALA A 515 -22.91 -19.88 -24.28
N PRO A 516 -21.90 -20.07 -23.43
CA PRO A 516 -22.10 -20.03 -22.00
C PRO A 516 -22.61 -18.63 -21.65
N GLN A 517 -23.90 -18.53 -21.34
CA GLN A 517 -24.46 -17.36 -20.68
C GLN A 517 -23.72 -17.22 -19.36
N PHE A 518 -22.86 -16.22 -19.26
CA PHE A 518 -22.23 -15.83 -18.02
C PHE A 518 -23.32 -15.37 -17.05
N SER A 519 -23.75 -16.25 -16.15
CA SER A 519 -24.46 -15.85 -14.95
C SER A 519 -23.45 -15.16 -14.01
N PRO A 520 -23.69 -13.91 -13.56
CA PRO A 520 -22.81 -13.26 -12.61
C PRO A 520 -22.75 -14.12 -11.33
N ALA A 521 -21.53 -14.33 -10.81
CA ALA A 521 -21.31 -15.14 -9.61
C ALA A 521 -22.21 -14.64 -8.47
N GLN A 522 -23.21 -15.44 -8.10
CA GLN A 522 -24.16 -15.11 -7.04
C GLN A 522 -23.43 -15.11 -5.69
N SER A 523 -23.51 -14.00 -4.96
CA SER A 523 -22.96 -13.90 -3.60
C SER A 523 -23.65 -14.93 -2.70
N GLN A 524 -22.88 -15.83 -2.08
CA GLN A 524 -23.40 -16.86 -1.16
C GLN A 524 -23.56 -16.36 0.29
N LEU A 525 -23.23 -15.09 0.56
CA LEU A 525 -23.30 -14.55 1.91
C LEU A 525 -24.75 -14.35 2.37
N PRO A 526 -25.06 -14.51 3.67
CA PRO A 526 -26.29 -14.03 4.29
C PRO A 526 -26.61 -12.58 3.90
N LEU A 527 -27.90 -12.25 3.76
CA LEU A 527 -28.36 -10.91 3.40
C LEU A 527 -29.02 -10.23 4.61
N ILE A 528 -28.63 -9.00 4.91
CA ILE A 528 -29.21 -8.20 6.00
C ILE A 528 -29.73 -6.88 5.44
N LEU A 529 -30.95 -6.50 5.82
CA LEU A 529 -31.50 -5.19 5.50
C LEU A 529 -31.69 -4.36 6.78
N ILE A 530 -31.07 -3.20 6.84
CA ILE A 530 -31.27 -2.22 7.90
C ILE A 530 -32.38 -1.27 7.47
N ARG A 531 -33.51 -1.32 8.18
CA ARG A 531 -34.63 -0.38 8.03
C ARG A 531 -34.53 0.70 9.10
N HIS A 532 -34.29 1.94 8.70
CA HIS A 532 -34.11 3.07 9.63
C HIS A 532 -35.24 4.09 9.50
N GLU A 533 -36.06 4.22 10.54
CA GLU A 533 -37.27 5.05 10.54
C GLU A 533 -37.18 6.10 11.65
N ALA A 534 -37.26 7.37 11.31
CA ALA A 534 -37.24 8.45 12.30
C ALA A 534 -38.37 9.46 12.13
N TYR A 535 -38.56 10.00 10.91
CA TYR A 535 -39.62 10.99 10.66
C TYR A 535 -40.87 10.41 10.00
N LYS A 536 -40.82 9.14 9.57
CA LYS A 536 -41.93 8.38 8.97
C LYS A 536 -41.60 6.90 8.97
N LYS A 537 -42.61 6.03 8.99
CA LYS A 537 -42.46 4.59 8.72
C LYS A 537 -42.39 4.25 7.23
N ALA A 538 -41.58 3.24 6.91
CA ALA A 538 -41.52 2.64 5.59
C ALA A 538 -42.63 1.61 5.43
N THR A 539 -43.50 1.84 4.45
CA THR A 539 -44.58 0.92 4.08
C THR A 539 -44.10 -0.20 3.17
N GLU A 540 -43.03 0.04 2.42
CA GLU A 540 -42.43 -0.89 1.48
C GLU A 540 -41.04 -1.33 1.95
N GLN A 541 -40.62 -2.52 1.52
CA GLN A 541 -39.28 -3.06 1.73
C GLN A 541 -38.66 -3.43 0.37
N PRO A 542 -37.39 -3.09 0.11
CA PRO A 542 -36.71 -3.55 -1.09
C PRO A 542 -36.63 -5.08 -1.10
N GLY A 543 -36.87 -5.67 -2.26
CA GLY A 543 -36.83 -7.11 -2.49
C GLY A 543 -36.26 -7.48 -3.85
N GLN A 544 -36.41 -8.76 -4.21
CA GLN A 544 -35.83 -9.34 -5.43
C GLN A 544 -36.19 -8.59 -6.73
N ALA A 545 -37.38 -7.99 -6.79
CA ALA A 545 -37.81 -7.23 -7.96
C ALA A 545 -37.13 -5.86 -8.08
N ASP A 546 -36.70 -5.28 -6.95
CA ASP A 546 -36.14 -3.93 -6.88
C ASP A 546 -34.64 -3.92 -7.19
N ASP A 547 -33.90 -4.96 -6.80
CA ASP A 547 -32.52 -5.19 -7.21
C ASP A 547 -32.20 -6.70 -7.34
N PRO A 548 -32.46 -7.30 -8.52
CA PRO A 548 -32.26 -8.73 -8.71
C PRO A 548 -30.84 -9.21 -8.42
N THR A 549 -29.84 -8.35 -8.64
CA THR A 549 -28.42 -8.67 -8.50
C THR A 549 -28.01 -8.66 -7.03
N PHE A 550 -28.45 -7.66 -6.28
CA PHE A 550 -28.15 -7.56 -4.85
C PHE A 550 -28.84 -8.67 -4.06
N PHE A 551 -30.11 -8.97 -4.35
CA PHE A 551 -30.84 -10.02 -3.64
C PHE A 551 -30.43 -11.42 -4.10
N ALA A 552 -30.23 -11.65 -5.39
CA ALA A 552 -29.78 -12.93 -5.96
C ALA A 552 -30.58 -14.17 -5.44
N GLY A 553 -31.88 -14.02 -5.22
CA GLY A 553 -32.78 -15.06 -4.70
C GLY A 553 -32.73 -15.26 -3.18
N ARG A 554 -31.89 -14.50 -2.46
CA ARG A 554 -31.68 -14.62 -1.02
C ARG A 554 -32.76 -13.88 -0.24
N GLN A 555 -33.22 -14.48 0.87
CA GLN A 555 -34.14 -13.84 1.79
C GLN A 555 -33.38 -13.01 2.84
N PRO A 556 -33.68 -11.71 2.99
CA PRO A 556 -32.96 -10.86 3.93
C PRO A 556 -33.44 -11.04 5.38
N ARG A 557 -32.52 -11.03 6.33
CA ARG A 557 -32.80 -10.73 7.74
C ARG A 557 -32.98 -9.23 7.91
N VAL A 558 -34.10 -8.78 8.48
CA VAL A 558 -34.36 -7.35 8.68
C VAL A 558 -33.92 -6.92 10.07
N VAL A 559 -33.09 -5.88 10.14
CA VAL A 559 -32.72 -5.17 11.36
C VAL A 559 -33.49 -3.86 11.40
N HIS A 560 -34.38 -3.72 12.38
CA HIS A 560 -35.27 -2.56 12.48
C HIS A 560 -34.73 -1.54 13.48
N ILE A 561 -34.59 -0.30 13.01
CA ILE A 561 -34.24 0.87 13.82
C ILE A 561 -35.44 1.81 13.76
N ASP A 562 -36.37 1.61 14.70
CA ASP A 562 -37.54 2.48 14.87
C ASP A 562 -37.21 3.58 15.89
N GLN A 563 -37.29 4.83 15.44
CA GLN A 563 -37.18 6.05 16.24
C GLN A 563 -38.43 6.93 16.09
N THR A 564 -39.45 6.48 15.34
CA THR A 564 -40.66 7.28 15.07
C THR A 564 -41.43 7.61 16.36
N PRO A 565 -41.54 6.74 17.38
CA PRO A 565 -42.22 7.09 18.63
C PRO A 565 -41.61 8.31 19.34
N GLY A 566 -40.29 8.53 19.18
CA GLY A 566 -39.59 9.64 19.82
C GLY A 566 -39.40 10.86 18.93
N LEU A 567 -39.37 10.70 17.60
CA LEU A 567 -38.88 11.74 16.68
C LEU A 567 -39.86 12.15 15.56
N GLU A 568 -40.91 11.37 15.28
CA GLU A 568 -41.84 11.63 14.16
C GLU A 568 -42.60 12.95 14.35
N GLN A 569 -43.06 13.21 15.57
CA GLN A 569 -43.70 14.47 15.96
C GLN A 569 -42.72 15.65 16.09
N ARG A 570 -41.42 15.43 15.82
CA ARG A 570 -40.35 16.43 15.96
C ARG A 570 -40.23 17.04 17.36
N SER A 571 -40.56 16.25 18.38
CA SER A 571 -40.32 16.58 19.79
C SER A 571 -38.88 16.23 20.16
N TRP A 572 -37.99 17.22 20.21
CA TRP A 572 -36.55 16.99 20.41
C TRP A 572 -36.15 16.60 21.84
N LYS A 573 -37.12 16.31 22.73
CA LYS A 573 -36.87 15.97 24.15
C LYS A 573 -36.01 14.72 24.32
N ASN A 574 -36.20 13.70 23.48
CA ASN A 574 -35.51 12.40 23.57
C ASN A 574 -34.35 12.25 22.56
N LEU A 575 -34.04 13.30 21.80
CA LEU A 575 -33.11 13.23 20.67
C LEU A 575 -31.70 12.76 21.06
N GLU A 576 -31.15 13.26 22.17
CA GLU A 576 -29.81 12.83 22.65
C GLU A 576 -29.79 11.35 23.05
N ALA A 577 -30.86 10.84 23.68
CA ALA A 577 -30.96 9.44 24.06
C ALA A 577 -31.05 8.53 22.82
N GLU A 578 -31.82 8.93 21.82
CA GLU A 578 -31.94 8.23 20.55
C GLU A 578 -30.62 8.19 19.77
N VAL A 579 -29.88 9.31 19.71
CA VAL A 579 -28.55 9.35 19.10
C VAL A 579 -27.57 8.46 19.85
N LYS A 580 -27.58 8.45 21.19
CA LYS A 580 -26.72 7.57 21.99
C LYS A 580 -27.03 6.10 21.75
N ARG A 581 -28.31 5.72 21.69
CA ARG A 581 -28.75 4.35 21.39
C ARG A 581 -28.28 3.91 20.01
N LEU A 582 -28.42 4.78 19.01
CA LEU A 582 -27.97 4.53 17.64
C LEU A 582 -26.44 4.37 17.54
N ALA A 583 -25.69 5.21 18.26
CA ALA A 583 -24.23 5.25 18.22
C ALA A 583 -23.53 4.34 19.26
N ALA A 584 -24.28 3.63 20.10
CA ALA A 584 -23.75 2.77 21.16
C ALA A 584 -22.75 1.75 20.60
N ARG A 585 -21.69 1.45 21.36
CA ARG A 585 -20.61 0.54 20.91
C ARG A 585 -21.13 -0.88 20.66
N ASP A 586 -22.00 -1.35 21.54
CA ASP A 586 -22.75 -2.61 21.48
C ASP A 586 -24.15 -2.44 20.85
N GLY A 587 -24.43 -1.25 20.29
CA GLY A 587 -25.68 -0.93 19.64
C GLY A 587 -25.95 -1.81 18.42
N ILE A 588 -27.24 -2.08 18.16
CA ILE A 588 -27.66 -2.96 17.08
C ILE A 588 -27.08 -2.54 15.72
N LEU A 589 -27.06 -1.22 15.42
CA LEU A 589 -26.55 -0.71 14.16
C LEU A 589 -25.05 -1.01 13.96
N ARG A 590 -24.22 -0.79 14.99
CA ARG A 590 -22.78 -1.07 14.90
C ARG A 590 -22.50 -2.57 14.77
N ARG A 591 -23.16 -3.39 15.61
CA ARG A 591 -23.04 -4.85 15.53
C ARG A 591 -23.39 -5.36 14.14
N THR A 592 -24.48 -4.85 13.56
CA THR A 592 -24.87 -5.23 12.19
C THR A 592 -23.81 -4.83 11.16
N PHE A 593 -23.22 -3.63 11.25
CA PHE A 593 -22.13 -3.26 10.35
C PHE A 593 -20.84 -4.07 10.54
N GLU A 594 -20.61 -4.62 11.75
CA GLU A 594 -19.45 -5.44 12.09
C GLU A 594 -19.59 -6.92 11.67
N GLU A 595 -20.79 -7.39 11.31
CA GLU A 595 -21.00 -8.74 10.76
C GLU A 595 -20.25 -8.88 9.42
N GLN A 596 -19.14 -9.64 9.39
CA GLN A 596 -18.24 -9.71 8.24
C GLN A 596 -18.76 -10.60 7.09
N ASP A 597 -19.54 -11.63 7.43
CA ASP A 597 -20.04 -12.63 6.48
C ASP A 597 -21.47 -12.36 6.04
N ALA A 598 -21.77 -11.11 5.67
CA ALA A 598 -23.09 -10.74 5.15
C ALA A 598 -22.99 -9.68 4.05
N ASP A 599 -24.00 -9.60 3.19
CA ASP A 599 -24.27 -8.40 2.40
C ASP A 599 -25.27 -7.53 3.17
N ILE A 600 -25.03 -6.21 3.24
CA ILE A 600 -25.84 -5.28 4.03
C ILE A 600 -26.51 -4.28 3.11
N GLY A 601 -27.83 -4.20 3.18
CA GLY A 601 -28.64 -3.15 2.59
C GLY A 601 -29.09 -2.14 3.64
N TYR A 602 -29.25 -0.87 3.26
CA TYR A 602 -29.75 0.20 4.13
C TYR A 602 -30.83 1.01 3.43
N TYR A 603 -31.95 1.25 4.11
CA TYR A 603 -33.08 2.02 3.59
C TYR A 603 -33.95 2.60 4.71
N GLY A 604 -34.88 3.49 4.35
CA GLY A 604 -35.89 4.04 5.25
C GLY A 604 -35.98 5.56 5.23
N PHE A 605 -36.49 6.14 6.32
CA PHE A 605 -36.76 7.57 6.48
C PHE A 605 -36.09 8.17 7.73
N PRO A 606 -34.75 8.13 7.83
CA PRO A 606 -34.01 8.82 8.88
C PRO A 606 -33.89 10.32 8.61
N PHE A 607 -33.82 11.14 9.67
CA PHE A 607 -33.36 12.52 9.51
C PHE A 607 -31.94 12.56 8.95
N VAL A 608 -31.60 13.59 8.17
CA VAL A 608 -30.29 13.71 7.50
C VAL A 608 -29.11 13.48 8.45
N PRO A 609 -29.02 14.10 9.66
CA PRO A 609 -27.90 13.82 10.56
C PRO A 609 -27.81 12.36 11.03
N LEU A 610 -28.93 11.65 11.13
CA LEU A 610 -28.95 10.24 11.55
C LEU A 610 -28.52 9.30 10.43
N ALA A 611 -28.86 9.62 9.18
CA ALA A 611 -28.32 8.92 8.01
C ALA A 611 -26.80 9.15 7.87
N VAL A 612 -26.35 10.40 8.03
CA VAL A 612 -24.92 10.75 8.03
C VAL A 612 -24.18 10.03 9.17
N LEU A 613 -24.78 9.94 10.35
CA LEU A 613 -24.21 9.17 11.46
C LEU A 613 -24.15 7.68 11.14
N ALA A 614 -25.20 7.10 10.54
CA ALA A 614 -25.19 5.69 10.13
C ALA A 614 -24.08 5.41 9.11
N GLY A 615 -23.89 6.28 8.11
CA GLY A 615 -22.79 6.17 7.15
C GLY A 615 -21.41 6.28 7.82
N ARG A 616 -21.27 7.19 8.79
CA ARG A 616 -20.03 7.28 9.59
C ARG A 616 -19.77 6.00 10.41
N LEU A 617 -20.82 5.41 10.98
CA LEU A 617 -20.73 4.19 11.80
C LEU A 617 -20.47 2.94 10.96
N ALA A 618 -21.00 2.89 9.74
CA ALA A 618 -20.65 1.88 8.76
C ALA A 618 -19.14 1.88 8.46
N ARG A 619 -18.49 3.05 8.64
CA ARG A 619 -17.07 3.30 8.38
C ARG A 619 -16.70 2.80 6.99
N ASN A 620 -16.19 1.58 6.99
CA ASN A 620 -15.43 0.94 5.96
C ASN A 620 -16.19 -0.29 5.40
N ARG A 621 -17.41 -0.53 5.90
CA ARG A 621 -18.32 -1.59 5.45
C ARG A 621 -18.94 -1.21 4.12
N ARG A 622 -18.95 -2.14 3.15
CA ARG A 622 -19.77 -1.99 1.94
C ARG A 622 -21.23 -2.16 2.34
N VAL A 623 -22.01 -1.11 2.13
CA VAL A 623 -23.45 -1.09 2.38
C VAL A 623 -24.13 -0.67 1.09
N HIS A 624 -25.04 -1.49 0.60
CA HIS A 624 -25.90 -1.16 -0.53
C HIS A 624 -27.03 -0.26 -0.03
N VAL A 625 -27.05 1.01 -0.44
CA VAL A 625 -28.04 1.96 0.05
C VAL A 625 -29.14 2.10 -1.00
N PHE A 626 -30.38 1.79 -0.61
CA PHE A 626 -31.54 1.99 -1.46
C PHE A 626 -32.05 3.43 -1.32
N GLU A 627 -32.55 3.98 -2.42
CA GLU A 627 -33.23 5.28 -2.43
C GLU A 627 -34.73 5.10 -2.64
N CYS A 628 -35.53 5.97 -2.02
CA CYS A 628 -36.97 5.96 -2.24
C CYS A 628 -37.30 6.75 -3.51
N VAL A 629 -37.44 6.05 -4.63
CA VAL A 629 -37.82 6.62 -5.92
C VAL A 629 -39.29 6.29 -6.18
N SER A 630 -40.12 7.31 -6.28
CA SER A 630 -41.57 7.16 -6.55
C SER A 630 -42.30 6.22 -5.56
N GLY A 631 -41.86 6.20 -4.29
CA GLY A 631 -42.47 5.40 -3.23
C GLY A 631 -41.94 3.96 -3.09
N ARG A 632 -40.99 3.54 -3.93
CA ARG A 632 -40.30 2.24 -3.81
C ARG A 632 -38.82 2.42 -3.52
N PHE A 633 -38.24 1.49 -2.78
CA PHE A 633 -36.81 1.50 -2.46
C PHE A 633 -36.02 0.78 -3.55
N GLN A 634 -35.70 1.50 -4.62
CA GLN A 634 -35.03 0.95 -5.80
C GLN A 634 -34.20 2.01 -6.52
N TRP A 635 -33.32 1.56 -7.41
CA TRP A 635 -32.67 2.41 -8.39
C TRP A 635 -33.36 2.23 -9.74
N ASP A 636 -33.52 3.31 -10.52
CA ASP A 636 -34.04 3.17 -11.89
C ASP A 636 -33.00 2.49 -12.78
N SER A 637 -33.45 1.53 -13.60
CA SER A 637 -32.65 0.94 -14.69
C SER A 637 -32.39 1.98 -15.79
N GLU A 638 -31.38 1.74 -16.63
CA GLU A 638 -30.87 2.67 -17.65
C GLU A 638 -31.97 3.53 -18.31
N SER A 639 -31.79 4.85 -18.25
CA SER A 639 -32.63 5.82 -18.94
C SER A 639 -31.73 6.76 -19.75
N ASP A 640 -32.17 7.13 -20.96
CA ASP A 640 -31.50 8.10 -21.84
C ASP A 640 -31.47 9.54 -21.30
N THR A 641 -32.00 9.79 -20.10
CA THR A 641 -31.98 11.14 -19.52
C THR A 641 -30.59 11.50 -18.98
N LEU A 642 -30.07 12.64 -19.44
CA LEU A 642 -28.82 13.21 -18.94
C LEU A 642 -28.89 13.44 -17.42
N THR A 643 -27.86 12.99 -16.71
CA THR A 643 -27.73 13.28 -15.28
C THR A 643 -27.46 14.77 -15.06
N PRO A 644 -28.28 15.48 -14.28
CA PRO A 644 -28.02 16.88 -14.01
C PRO A 644 -26.68 17.03 -13.26
N PRO A 645 -25.79 17.93 -13.68
CA PRO A 645 -24.53 18.14 -12.98
C PRO A 645 -24.78 18.76 -11.60
N LEU A 646 -24.00 18.33 -10.61
CA LEU A 646 -23.94 19.00 -9.32
C LEU A 646 -22.92 20.13 -9.43
N ASN A 647 -23.38 21.37 -9.34
CA ASN A 647 -22.51 22.54 -9.36
C ASN A 647 -21.88 22.74 -7.98
N CYS A 648 -20.72 23.38 -7.94
CA CYS A 648 -20.05 23.76 -6.70
C CYS A 648 -19.57 25.22 -6.79
N ASP A 649 -20.05 26.05 -5.87
CA ASP A 649 -19.50 27.38 -5.59
C ASP A 649 -18.61 27.32 -4.33
N VAL A 650 -17.47 28.02 -4.35
CA VAL A 650 -16.50 28.02 -3.26
C VAL A 650 -16.04 29.44 -2.95
N GLN A 651 -16.35 29.90 -1.73
CA GLN A 651 -15.98 31.21 -1.20
C GLN A 651 -14.97 31.02 -0.05
N LYS A 652 -13.90 31.83 0.02
CA LYS A 652 -12.75 31.64 0.95
C LYS A 652 -12.26 32.94 1.62
N ASP A 653 -13.03 34.00 1.54
CA ASP A 653 -12.70 35.35 1.99
C ASP A 653 -13.13 35.61 3.45
N GLY A 654 -13.68 34.59 4.12
CA GLY A 654 -14.11 34.68 5.51
C GLY A 654 -12.94 34.74 6.50
N LYS A 655 -13.15 35.45 7.61
CA LYS A 655 -12.17 35.60 8.70
C LYS A 655 -12.41 34.64 9.88
N GLY A 656 -13.43 33.80 9.78
CA GLY A 656 -13.79 32.85 10.82
C GLY A 656 -12.88 31.63 10.90
N LYS A 657 -13.37 30.57 11.53
CA LYS A 657 -12.64 29.32 11.76
C LYS A 657 -13.39 28.07 11.28
N ALA A 658 -14.64 28.23 10.86
CA ALA A 658 -15.48 27.12 10.39
C ALA A 658 -15.53 27.06 8.87
N ALA A 659 -15.57 25.84 8.32
CA ALA A 659 -16.03 25.62 6.95
C ALA A 659 -17.53 25.32 6.95
N ARG A 660 -18.31 26.12 6.22
CA ARG A 660 -19.74 25.90 6.00
C ARG A 660 -19.92 25.16 4.69
N ILE A 661 -20.56 24.00 4.74
CA ILE A 661 -20.85 23.16 3.57
C ILE A 661 -22.36 23.06 3.41
N ARG A 662 -22.86 23.55 2.27
CA ARG A 662 -24.28 23.50 1.92
C ARG A 662 -24.48 22.53 0.76
N VAL A 663 -25.44 21.62 0.88
CA VAL A 663 -25.75 20.63 -0.17
C VAL A 663 -27.23 20.71 -0.51
N SER A 664 -27.53 21.20 -1.72
CA SER A 664 -28.88 21.49 -2.22
C SER A 664 -29.25 20.56 -3.37
N VAL A 665 -29.75 19.37 -3.04
CA VAL A 665 -30.14 18.34 -4.00
C VAL A 665 -31.64 18.09 -3.96
N SER A 666 -32.19 17.80 -2.78
CA SER A 666 -33.63 17.56 -2.59
C SER A 666 -34.43 18.85 -2.36
N ALA A 667 -33.76 19.89 -1.86
CA ALA A 667 -34.29 21.23 -1.69
C ALA A 667 -33.12 22.22 -1.54
N LEU A 668 -33.41 23.52 -1.46
CA LEU A 668 -32.40 24.54 -1.23
C LEU A 668 -31.96 24.58 0.24
N ALA A 669 -30.66 24.43 0.49
CA ALA A 669 -30.04 24.78 1.78
C ALA A 669 -29.79 26.30 1.81
N ASN A 670 -30.80 27.06 2.21
CA ASN A 670 -30.81 28.52 2.18
C ASN A 670 -29.72 29.10 3.10
N LEU A 671 -28.96 30.08 2.57
CA LEU A 671 -27.84 30.70 3.27
C LEU A 671 -28.27 31.48 4.52
N ASP A 672 -29.39 32.20 4.46
CA ASP A 672 -29.89 33.00 5.57
C ASP A 672 -30.39 32.12 6.73
N ASP A 673 -30.94 30.95 6.42
CA ASP A 673 -31.28 29.96 7.44
C ASP A 673 -30.04 29.37 8.09
N CYS A 674 -28.95 29.16 7.33
CA CYS A 674 -27.67 28.72 7.88
C CYS A 674 -27.07 29.78 8.81
N ARG A 675 -27.15 31.07 8.41
CA ARG A 675 -26.61 32.22 9.17
C ARG A 675 -27.22 32.38 10.57
N GLN A 676 -28.47 31.97 10.76
CA GLN A 676 -29.14 32.01 12.07
C GLN A 676 -28.45 31.13 13.13
N VAL A 677 -27.73 30.08 12.71
CA VAL A 677 -27.08 29.11 13.61
C VAL A 677 -25.56 29.00 13.40
N LEU A 678 -25.04 29.59 12.33
CA LEU A 678 -23.62 29.74 12.03
C LEU A 678 -23.40 31.06 11.27
N PRO A 679 -23.19 32.18 11.99
CA PRO A 679 -23.00 33.50 11.40
C PRO A 679 -21.76 33.57 10.51
N ASP A 680 -21.75 34.48 9.53
CA ASP A 680 -20.61 34.63 8.60
C ASP A 680 -19.32 35.05 9.31
N SER A 681 -19.40 35.67 10.50
CA SER A 681 -18.23 35.98 11.33
C SER A 681 -17.43 34.74 11.76
N ASP A 682 -18.10 33.59 11.87
CA ASP A 682 -17.49 32.33 12.30
C ASP A 682 -17.02 31.49 11.10
N VAL A 683 -17.40 31.85 9.88
CA VAL A 683 -17.12 31.10 8.66
C VAL A 683 -15.87 31.64 7.97
N MET A 684 -14.93 30.76 7.65
CA MET A 684 -13.76 31.08 6.83
C MET A 684 -13.96 30.75 5.35
N MET A 685 -14.77 29.72 5.08
CA MET A 685 -15.08 29.28 3.74
C MET A 685 -16.49 28.71 3.63
N ASP A 686 -17.17 29.00 2.53
CA ASP A 686 -18.49 28.47 2.17
C ASP A 686 -18.34 27.61 0.91
N LEU A 687 -18.77 26.36 0.99
CA LEU A 687 -18.85 25.46 -0.16
C LEU A 687 -20.33 25.14 -0.39
N HIS A 688 -20.86 25.51 -1.54
CA HIS A 688 -22.26 25.26 -1.89
C HIS A 688 -22.35 24.32 -3.08
N PHE A 689 -22.74 23.07 -2.81
CA PHE A 689 -23.09 22.09 -3.82
C PHE A 689 -24.57 22.23 -4.15
N SER A 690 -24.91 22.45 -5.41
CA SER A 690 -26.31 22.66 -5.81
C SER A 690 -26.63 22.08 -7.18
N LEU A 691 -27.82 21.48 -7.29
CA LEU A 691 -28.44 21.28 -8.58
C LEU A 691 -29.03 22.61 -9.06
N VAL A 692 -29.10 22.79 -10.38
CA VAL A 692 -29.80 23.94 -10.97
C VAL A 692 -31.25 23.99 -10.49
N ASN A 693 -31.91 22.83 -10.45
CA ASN A 693 -33.27 22.65 -9.96
C ASN A 693 -33.29 21.57 -8.86
N PRO A 694 -33.07 21.92 -7.58
CA PRO A 694 -33.19 20.98 -6.47
C PRO A 694 -34.63 20.52 -6.28
N GLY A 695 -34.85 19.25 -5.95
CA GLY A 695 -36.18 18.68 -5.83
C GLY A 695 -36.20 17.23 -5.34
N GLN A 696 -37.38 16.76 -4.92
CA GLN A 696 -37.55 15.35 -4.58
C GLN A 696 -37.34 14.48 -5.83
N ASN A 697 -36.84 13.25 -5.64
CA ASN A 697 -36.48 12.33 -6.73
C ASN A 697 -35.42 12.89 -7.70
N SER A 698 -34.60 13.87 -7.30
CA SER A 698 -33.50 14.38 -8.14
C SER A 698 -32.34 13.40 -8.30
N VAL A 699 -32.22 12.39 -7.43
CA VAL A 699 -31.25 11.30 -7.54
C VAL A 699 -32.03 10.01 -7.74
N ARG A 700 -31.91 9.41 -8.92
CA ARG A 700 -32.70 8.24 -9.32
C ARG A 700 -31.85 7.04 -9.73
N ARG A 701 -30.56 7.27 -9.97
CA ARG A 701 -29.60 6.26 -10.41
C ARG A 701 -28.39 6.19 -9.49
N GLU A 702 -27.85 5.00 -9.33
CA GLU A 702 -26.71 4.76 -8.42
C GLU A 702 -25.40 5.39 -8.95
N ASP A 703 -25.21 5.42 -10.27
CA ASP A 703 -24.06 6.06 -10.92
C ASP A 703 -24.05 7.58 -10.73
N GLN A 704 -25.22 8.21 -10.83
CA GLN A 704 -25.45 9.63 -10.52
C GLN A 704 -25.08 9.95 -9.07
N LEU A 705 -25.56 9.14 -8.13
CA LEU A 705 -25.20 9.26 -6.72
C LEU A 705 -23.68 9.19 -6.52
N LYS A 706 -23.03 8.17 -7.12
CA LYS A 706 -21.58 7.97 -7.05
C LYS A 706 -20.82 9.17 -7.61
N ALA A 707 -21.29 9.79 -8.69
CA ALA A 707 -20.70 11.00 -9.25
C ALA A 707 -20.79 12.20 -8.30
N TYR A 708 -21.94 12.42 -7.65
CA TYR A 708 -22.12 13.50 -6.68
C TYR A 708 -21.25 13.31 -5.44
N VAL A 709 -21.21 12.09 -4.90
CA VAL A 709 -20.35 11.72 -3.77
C VAL A 709 -18.88 11.97 -4.11
N ARG A 710 -18.44 11.60 -5.32
CA ARG A 710 -17.07 11.84 -5.80
C ARG A 710 -16.75 13.34 -5.83
N LEU A 711 -17.59 14.16 -6.45
CA LEU A 711 -17.39 15.60 -6.54
C LEU A 711 -17.31 16.27 -5.16
N ILE A 712 -18.24 15.94 -4.26
CA ILE A 712 -18.27 16.49 -2.90
C ILE A 712 -16.99 16.10 -2.17
N ARG A 713 -16.59 14.82 -2.24
CA ARG A 713 -15.37 14.33 -1.60
C ARG A 713 -14.16 15.08 -2.12
N GLU A 714 -13.96 15.14 -3.44
CA GLU A 714 -12.82 15.79 -4.09
C GLU A 714 -12.73 17.29 -3.75
N THR A 715 -13.88 17.96 -3.66
CA THR A 715 -13.93 19.38 -3.32
C THR A 715 -13.62 19.64 -1.85
N ILE A 716 -14.23 18.90 -0.91
CA ILE A 716 -13.87 18.96 0.52
C ILE A 716 -12.38 18.71 0.68
N ASN A 717 -11.91 17.67 0.00
CA ASN A 717 -10.52 17.30 -0.04
C ASN A 717 -9.59 18.45 -0.54
N LYS A 718 -9.98 19.12 -1.62
CA LYS A 718 -9.19 20.21 -2.20
C LYS A 718 -9.21 21.48 -1.35
N HIS A 719 -10.31 21.77 -0.68
CA HIS A 719 -10.55 23.09 -0.08
C HIS A 719 -10.48 23.10 1.45
N VAL A 720 -10.96 22.06 2.11
CA VAL A 720 -11.05 21.95 3.57
C VAL A 720 -9.77 21.32 4.16
N THR A 721 -9.08 20.47 3.38
CA THR A 721 -7.93 19.68 3.88
C THR A 721 -6.61 19.94 3.15
N SER A 722 -6.51 20.99 2.32
CA SER A 722 -5.26 21.29 1.59
C SER A 722 -4.18 21.86 2.52
N ASN A 723 -2.98 21.27 2.48
CA ASN A 723 -1.80 21.65 3.29
C ASN A 723 -1.06 22.90 2.78
N GLN A 724 -1.52 23.54 1.70
CA GLN A 724 -0.79 24.65 1.10
C GLN A 724 -0.71 25.90 2.01
N ASP A 725 -1.57 25.99 3.02
CA ASP A 725 -1.56 27.07 4.01
C ASP A 725 -2.19 26.58 5.34
N PRO A 726 -1.36 26.20 6.34
CA PRO A 726 -1.83 25.73 7.64
C PRO A 726 -2.73 26.72 8.38
N GLU A 727 -2.56 28.03 8.15
CA GLU A 727 -3.37 29.08 8.79
C GLU A 727 -4.79 29.19 8.19
N ARG A 728 -5.01 28.59 7.01
CA ARG A 728 -6.31 28.54 6.33
C ARG A 728 -7.09 27.23 6.54
N ARG A 729 -6.72 26.43 7.54
CA ARG A 729 -7.45 25.20 7.88
C ARG A 729 -8.60 25.47 8.85
N PRO A 730 -9.82 24.98 8.59
CA PRO A 730 -10.93 25.15 9.51
C PRO A 730 -10.76 24.30 10.77
N GLU A 731 -11.16 24.86 11.92
CA GLU A 731 -11.24 24.17 13.21
C GLU A 731 -12.51 23.31 13.34
N SER A 732 -13.52 23.55 12.49
CA SER A 732 -14.75 22.78 12.43
C SER A 732 -15.38 22.79 11.04
N VAL A 733 -16.14 21.74 10.72
CA VAL A 733 -16.92 21.62 9.48
C VAL A 733 -18.40 21.55 9.82
N HIS A 734 -19.21 22.36 9.16
CA HIS A 734 -20.64 22.51 9.45
C HIS A 734 -21.46 22.23 8.19
N ILE A 735 -22.30 21.20 8.25
CA ILE A 735 -22.99 20.64 7.08
C ILE A 735 -24.47 20.91 7.17
N PHE A 736 -24.97 21.62 6.16
CA PHE A 736 -26.35 21.98 5.95
C PHE A 736 -26.83 21.30 4.67
N ALA A 737 -27.45 20.13 4.81
CA ALA A 737 -27.75 19.27 3.67
C ALA A 737 -29.26 19.04 3.53
N ALA A 738 -29.78 19.38 2.37
CA ALA A 738 -31.11 19.00 1.88
C ALA A 738 -30.90 18.00 0.74
N VAL A 739 -30.79 16.72 1.11
CA VAL A 739 -30.31 15.63 0.26
C VAL A 739 -31.16 14.37 0.46
N PRO A 740 -31.17 13.45 -0.51
CA PRO A 740 -31.82 12.15 -0.34
C PRO A 740 -31.04 11.27 0.66
N VAL A 741 -31.67 10.21 1.16
CA VAL A 741 -31.12 9.39 2.26
C VAL A 741 -29.83 8.71 1.83
N SER A 742 -29.77 8.22 0.59
CA SER A 742 -28.57 7.63 0.00
C SER A 742 -27.37 8.58 0.04
N LEU A 743 -27.56 9.83 -0.41
CA LEU A 743 -26.49 10.84 -0.37
C LEU A 743 -26.14 11.24 1.06
N ALA A 744 -27.12 11.36 1.97
CA ALA A 744 -26.85 11.61 3.39
C ALA A 744 -25.98 10.50 4.01
N PHE A 745 -26.26 9.24 3.69
CA PHE A 745 -25.46 8.11 4.17
C PHE A 745 -24.00 8.23 3.68
N TYR A 746 -23.78 8.45 2.38
CA TYR A 746 -22.43 8.58 1.84
C TYR A 746 -21.68 9.86 2.26
N LEU A 747 -22.39 10.94 2.60
CA LEU A 747 -21.77 12.07 3.29
C LEU A 747 -21.15 11.62 4.62
N GLY A 748 -21.81 10.72 5.35
CA GLY A 748 -21.28 10.10 6.56
C GLY A 748 -19.92 9.43 6.37
N ASP A 749 -19.79 8.64 5.29
CA ASP A 749 -18.55 7.98 4.89
C ASP A 749 -17.44 8.99 4.53
N ILE A 750 -17.76 10.04 3.76
CA ILE A 750 -16.79 11.12 3.43
C ILE A 750 -16.20 11.73 4.70
N LEU A 751 -17.01 11.89 5.75
CA LEU A 751 -16.63 12.57 6.98
C LEU A 751 -15.92 11.67 8.00
N THR A 752 -15.70 10.38 7.69
CA THR A 752 -14.97 9.45 8.57
C THR A 752 -13.48 9.72 8.66
N ALA A 753 -12.93 10.46 7.69
CA ALA A 753 -11.51 10.80 7.60
C ALA A 753 -10.95 11.37 8.92
N SER A 754 -9.90 10.73 9.45
CA SER A 754 -9.30 11.05 10.75
C SER A 754 -8.67 12.44 10.84
N TRP A 755 -8.35 13.04 9.70
CA TRP A 755 -7.79 14.40 9.59
C TRP A 755 -8.86 15.49 9.40
N LEU A 756 -10.15 15.16 9.27
CA LEU A 756 -11.17 16.21 9.28
C LEU A 756 -11.34 16.74 10.72
N PRO A 757 -11.48 18.07 10.89
CA PRO A 757 -11.83 18.63 12.19
C PRO A 757 -13.23 18.18 12.64
N GLU A 758 -13.68 18.62 13.81
CA GLU A 758 -15.00 18.24 14.30
C GLU A 758 -16.10 18.62 13.30
N CYS A 759 -16.88 17.61 12.88
CA CYS A 759 -17.93 17.77 11.89
C CYS A 759 -19.31 17.80 12.57
N PHE A 760 -20.07 18.85 12.26
CA PHE A 760 -21.43 19.07 12.73
C PHE A 760 -22.42 18.97 11.58
N VAL A 761 -23.49 18.19 11.74
CA VAL A 761 -24.55 18.05 10.75
C VAL A 761 -25.84 18.63 11.30
N TYR A 762 -26.47 19.53 10.54
CA TYR A 762 -27.65 20.26 10.97
C TYR A 762 -28.92 19.62 10.43
N ASN A 763 -29.95 19.57 11.27
CA ASN A 763 -31.28 19.13 10.87
C ASN A 763 -32.19 20.33 10.60
N TYR A 764 -32.85 20.32 9.44
CA TYR A 764 -33.86 21.32 9.11
C TYR A 764 -35.20 20.98 9.79
N GLY A 765 -35.74 21.98 10.47
CA GLY A 765 -36.98 21.96 11.23
C GLY A 765 -38.23 22.11 10.38
N PHE A 766 -39.36 22.45 11.00
CA PHE A 766 -40.54 22.88 10.25
C PHE A 766 -40.30 24.27 9.65
N PRO A 767 -40.91 24.60 8.49
CA PRO A 767 -40.77 25.93 7.90
C PRO A 767 -41.20 27.09 8.81
N SER A 768 -42.03 26.81 9.83
CA SER A 768 -42.49 27.76 10.85
C SER A 768 -41.54 27.90 12.05
N GLU A 769 -40.51 27.07 12.17
CA GLU A 769 -39.55 27.15 13.28
C GLU A 769 -38.49 28.23 13.02
N CYS A 770 -38.09 28.94 14.08
CA CYS A 770 -36.94 29.83 14.10
C CYS A 770 -36.04 29.43 15.28
N PRO A 771 -34.73 29.17 15.07
CA PRO A 771 -34.08 29.08 13.77
C PRO A 771 -34.54 27.86 12.96
N ARG A 772 -34.52 27.95 11.64
CA ARG A 772 -35.00 26.86 10.76
C ARG A 772 -34.19 25.58 10.89
N TYR A 773 -32.88 25.69 11.11
CA TYR A 773 -32.06 24.54 11.49
C TYR A 773 -32.15 24.33 13.00
N LYS A 774 -33.03 23.42 13.43
CA LYS A 774 -33.45 23.34 14.83
C LYS A 774 -32.46 22.63 15.76
N TRP A 775 -31.61 21.76 15.23
CA TRP A 775 -30.55 21.11 16.00
C TRP A 775 -29.37 20.71 15.13
N ARG A 776 -28.22 20.47 15.78
CA ARG A 776 -27.02 19.91 15.17
C ARG A 776 -26.51 18.69 15.93
N LEU A 777 -25.85 17.79 15.20
CA LEU A 777 -25.19 16.60 15.69
C LEU A 777 -23.67 16.72 15.50
N SER A 778 -22.90 16.59 16.57
CA SER A 778 -21.46 16.33 16.50
C SER A 778 -21.22 14.85 16.19
N LEU A 779 -20.67 14.59 15.01
CA LEU A 779 -20.37 13.23 14.57
C LEU A 779 -19.29 12.56 15.42
N LEU A 780 -18.27 13.31 15.83
CA LEU A 780 -17.18 12.79 16.66
C LEU A 780 -17.63 12.52 18.09
N ALA A 781 -18.44 13.41 18.68
CA ALA A 781 -18.96 13.19 20.02
C ALA A 781 -19.92 12.00 20.06
N ALA A 782 -20.83 11.89 19.08
CA ALA A 782 -21.75 10.76 18.98
C ALA A 782 -20.98 9.44 18.82
N PHE A 783 -19.98 9.41 17.93
CA PHE A 783 -19.12 8.25 17.74
C PHE A 783 -18.39 7.82 19.02
N LYS A 784 -17.99 8.79 19.87
CA LYS A 784 -17.35 8.57 21.17
C LYS A 784 -18.34 8.29 22.31
N GLY A 785 -19.64 8.25 22.05
CA GLY A 785 -20.68 8.08 23.08
C GLY A 785 -20.84 9.28 24.02
N LYS A 786 -20.30 10.44 23.65
CA LYS A 786 -20.40 11.68 24.42
C LYS A 786 -21.67 12.45 24.04
N ARG A 787 -22.02 13.46 24.86
CA ARG A 787 -23.11 14.39 24.53
C ARG A 787 -22.83 15.02 23.17
N SER A 788 -23.76 14.88 22.23
CA SER A 788 -23.48 15.14 20.81
C SER A 788 -24.52 16.01 20.12
N VAL A 789 -25.67 16.23 20.74
CA VAL A 789 -26.76 17.02 20.19
C VAL A 789 -26.79 18.40 20.84
N ARG A 790 -26.96 19.43 19.99
CA ARG A 790 -27.34 20.77 20.43
C ARG A 790 -28.64 21.16 19.74
N VAL A 791 -29.69 21.40 20.52
CA VAL A 791 -30.97 21.96 20.06
C VAL A 791 -30.93 23.47 20.22
N PHE A 792 -31.28 24.21 19.18
CA PHE A 792 -31.34 25.66 19.17
C PHE A 792 -32.72 26.14 19.64
N LYS A 793 -32.72 27.15 20.52
CA LYS A 793 -33.96 27.71 21.05
C LYS A 793 -34.55 28.69 20.07
#